data_AF-A0A0J9SWV4-F1
#
_entry.id   AF-A0A0J9SWV4-F1
#
_cell.length_a   1.000
_cell.length_b   1.000
_cell.length_c   1.000
_cell.angle_alpha   90.00
_cell.angle_beta   90.00
_cell.angle_gamma   90.00
#
_symmetry.space_group_name_H-M   'P 1'
#
loop_
_entity.id
_entity.type
_entity.pdbx_description
1 polymer ?
#
loop_
_entity_poly.entity_id
_entity_poly.type
_entity_poly.pdbx_seq_one_letter_code
_entity_poly.pdbx_strand_id
1 'polypeptide(L)'
;MRDQQSNVWGNARREYFSGFVNKKLKNLLQCNLAAYYNLRDNGPDPNAFLDFVGEPEQFYWFIEHYLSVPFSIPRNLKNNKSHSYWSCINRSWVSEFLRKYEEPDINELMKFLDKEQRVYFSYTFQNIEPVAKYTSFPIKEFHKYCVLPPLIETNIKQKDKGGNLSFQLNQAEYKIYLSSVGTPTSALKNLYLNMEDGERKNIVKTIVENEGSNNVFVNCPVYDLKLHYNKECGSQPNVLKCLDDYIKHLCERRIAHREKGTFCDDLLFLFDALKEPYVENFKKFLSRDDVHLVKPQSVWGIPLFTTYKPRDLKNPKNNVPLNVFKVLNSKNKLFLSFFDEIPKSPYYMEESQPLVKLSDFASSIFDKLHRFFYVFKKKGNQISPVSVKELSHNISDFSFKHDTSNIECKKVKKSLNLELEVEVAKGVAAEKICNLIEGFVLTKGKKDKTIRGEVDDVHKGFRIQCILIATHVEALNIVRQLLNMESMLSLTRYTSLYLHKFFKSVTALKGNFLYENPSAIRHARACGRAVLHVPAVLYRRNIYLAETFLSLYLGLSNLVSSNPSSPFFEYAIIEFLVSYFNKGSEKFLLYLFSIVSVLYINIYYYEQLYCHHREQFELLRSKMIHPNIADRILENIKTLIKNPRYMKMRTFYMKFDNEDMFDKRKVFEVLYSFDEFLSSSDAQQKAKMQDISDESVDLDTTNDGIGLRKEDALFESEQQGSMESIEDIDEGLEGVDPNQQKKTAEYLKMVPDEDKANLTDRNKELELDLYKYIGTLNETSAGVGTVSTHSPATAARMGLNAGGGRAVRPAAKGLHQRMGQMGKDLKRMKGKDTSKLRKGVDFYESSTSLNQISPGESATEGKGSSTNVSTEGTSPSET
;
A
#
# COMPACT_ATOMS: atom_id res chain seq x y z
N MET A 1 6.18 -28.26 -61.43
CA MET A 1 6.06 -26.79 -61.47
C MET A 1 4.65 -26.41 -61.03
N ARG A 2 4.52 -25.93 -59.78
CA ARG A 2 3.32 -25.25 -59.26
C ARG A 2 3.85 -24.11 -58.40
N ASP A 3 3.49 -22.90 -58.80
CA ASP A 3 3.94 -21.68 -58.19
C ASP A 3 3.40 -21.50 -56.77
N GLN A 4 4.31 -21.07 -55.92
CA GLN A 4 4.09 -20.66 -54.54
C GLN A 4 3.36 -19.32 -54.52
N GLN A 5 2.15 -19.28 -53.96
CA GLN A 5 1.54 -18.04 -53.49
C GLN A 5 2.05 -17.72 -52.08
N SER A 6 2.84 -16.65 -52.03
CA SER A 6 3.21 -15.88 -50.85
C SER A 6 1.98 -15.39 -50.08
N ASN A 7 1.82 -15.86 -48.83
CA ASN A 7 0.88 -15.28 -47.87
C ASN A 7 1.42 -13.94 -47.34
N VAL A 8 1.19 -12.88 -48.11
CA VAL A 8 1.27 -11.49 -47.65
C VAL A 8 0.03 -11.23 -46.78
N TRP A 9 0.24 -10.88 -45.51
CA TRP A 9 -0.80 -10.46 -44.59
C TRP A 9 -1.40 -9.14 -45.07
N GLY A 10 -2.43 -9.23 -45.90
CA GLY A 10 -3.19 -8.09 -46.40
C GLY A 10 -3.91 -7.35 -45.28
N ASN A 11 -3.85 -6.02 -45.36
CA ASN A 11 -4.67 -5.06 -44.62
C ASN A 11 -6.15 -5.49 -44.63
N ALA A 12 -6.63 -6.10 -43.56
CA ALA A 12 -8.07 -6.15 -43.31
C ALA A 12 -8.53 -4.71 -43.04
N ARG A 13 -9.36 -4.15 -43.92
CA ARG A 13 -10.06 -2.87 -43.66
C ARG A 13 -10.79 -3.03 -42.33
N ARG A 14 -10.45 -2.20 -41.34
CA ARG A 14 -11.16 -2.15 -40.06
C ARG A 14 -12.58 -1.68 -40.33
N GLU A 15 -13.55 -2.25 -39.62
CA GLU A 15 -14.95 -1.85 -39.73
C GLU A 15 -15.15 -0.46 -39.10
N TYR A 16 -15.98 0.41 -39.70
CA TYR A 16 -16.37 1.66 -39.05
C TYR A 16 -17.24 1.37 -37.81
N PHE A 17 -17.03 2.09 -36.71
CA PHE A 17 -17.83 1.93 -35.50
C PHE A 17 -19.16 2.72 -35.61
N SER A 18 -20.26 2.01 -35.91
CA SER A 18 -21.59 2.61 -36.07
C SER A 18 -22.40 2.67 -34.76
N GLY A 19 -21.74 2.69 -33.60
CA GLY A 19 -22.42 2.70 -32.28
C GLY A 19 -22.87 1.33 -31.77
N PHE A 20 -22.45 0.22 -32.40
CA PHE A 20 -22.71 -1.15 -31.94
C PHE A 20 -21.49 -2.04 -32.13
N VAL A 21 -21.33 -3.03 -31.24
CA VAL A 21 -20.27 -4.04 -31.34
C VAL A 21 -20.84 -5.42 -31.69
N ASN A 22 -19.99 -6.28 -32.25
CA ASN A 22 -20.40 -7.65 -32.54
C ASN A 22 -20.75 -8.44 -31.27
N LYS A 23 -21.50 -9.53 -31.45
CA LYS A 23 -21.92 -10.42 -30.34
C LYS A 23 -20.75 -10.91 -29.48
N LYS A 24 -19.59 -11.17 -30.08
CA LYS A 24 -18.38 -11.64 -29.37
C LYS A 24 -17.80 -10.60 -28.40
N LEU A 25 -17.78 -9.33 -28.79
CA LEU A 25 -17.33 -8.21 -27.94
C LEU A 25 -18.39 -7.82 -26.92
N LYS A 26 -19.68 -7.89 -27.29
CA LYS A 26 -20.80 -7.66 -26.36
C LYS A 26 -20.79 -8.67 -25.21
N ASN A 27 -20.64 -9.97 -25.51
CA ASN A 27 -20.53 -11.00 -24.47
C ASN A 27 -19.31 -10.79 -23.56
N LEU A 28 -18.16 -10.37 -24.13
CA LEU A 28 -16.96 -10.08 -23.34
C LEU A 28 -17.14 -8.85 -22.44
N LEU A 29 -17.85 -7.82 -22.91
CA LEU A 29 -18.21 -6.65 -22.10
C LEU A 29 -19.12 -7.05 -20.93
N GLN A 30 -20.15 -7.85 -21.19
CA GLN A 30 -21.05 -8.37 -20.14
C GLN A 30 -20.31 -9.21 -19.10
N CYS A 31 -19.35 -10.05 -19.51
CA CYS A 31 -18.47 -10.77 -18.58
C CYS A 31 -17.68 -9.81 -17.68
N ASN A 32 -17.12 -8.74 -18.24
CA ASN A 32 -16.36 -7.74 -17.47
C ASN A 32 -17.27 -6.98 -16.49
N LEU A 33 -18.47 -6.56 -16.91
CA LEU A 33 -19.47 -5.93 -16.05
C LEU A 33 -19.87 -6.88 -14.91
N ALA A 34 -20.16 -8.15 -15.21
CA ALA A 34 -20.48 -9.13 -14.18
C ALA A 34 -19.34 -9.32 -13.17
N ALA A 35 -18.09 -9.37 -13.64
CA ALA A 35 -16.92 -9.47 -12.76
C ALA A 35 -16.70 -8.19 -11.93
N TYR A 36 -17.08 -7.03 -12.44
CA TYR A 36 -16.99 -5.76 -11.74
C TYR A 36 -18.04 -5.64 -10.63
N TYR A 37 -19.31 -5.90 -10.93
CA TYR A 37 -20.38 -5.82 -9.93
C TYR A 37 -20.26 -6.88 -8.83
N ASN A 38 -19.74 -8.08 -9.14
CA ASN A 38 -19.56 -9.19 -8.18
C ASN A 38 -18.16 -9.22 -7.55
N LEU A 39 -17.56 -8.06 -7.31
CA LEU A 39 -16.21 -7.98 -6.75
C LEU A 39 -16.16 -8.38 -5.27
N ARG A 40 -17.27 -8.25 -4.52
CA ARG A 40 -17.44 -8.70 -3.13
C ARG A 40 -18.16 -10.04 -3.05
N ASP A 41 -18.07 -10.69 -1.89
CA ASP A 41 -18.64 -12.04 -1.66
C ASP A 41 -20.18 -12.03 -1.58
N ASN A 42 -20.79 -10.86 -1.35
CA ASN A 42 -22.22 -10.68 -1.10
C ASN A 42 -23.08 -10.52 -2.38
N GLY A 43 -22.51 -10.79 -3.56
CA GLY A 43 -23.21 -10.65 -4.85
C GLY A 43 -23.03 -9.27 -5.50
N PRO A 44 -23.83 -8.96 -6.54
CA PRO A 44 -23.73 -7.70 -7.28
C PRO A 44 -24.26 -6.52 -6.44
N ASP A 45 -23.52 -5.41 -6.37
CA ASP A 45 -23.88 -4.23 -5.57
C ASP A 45 -24.32 -3.04 -6.47
N PRO A 46 -25.52 -2.48 -6.30
CA PRO A 46 -25.99 -1.35 -7.11
C PRO A 46 -25.17 -0.06 -6.90
N ASN A 47 -24.49 0.10 -5.76
CA ASN A 47 -23.65 1.27 -5.45
C ASN A 47 -22.34 1.30 -6.24
N ALA A 48 -22.06 0.27 -7.04
CA ALA A 48 -20.87 0.20 -7.87
C ALA A 48 -21.03 0.89 -9.23
N PHE A 49 -22.19 1.47 -9.59
CA PHE A 49 -22.37 2.09 -10.90
C PHE A 49 -21.33 3.20 -11.20
N LEU A 50 -20.68 3.10 -12.36
CA LEU A 50 -19.72 4.10 -12.86
C LEU A 50 -20.39 4.99 -13.91
N ASP A 51 -20.37 6.31 -13.73
CA ASP A 51 -20.92 7.24 -14.73
C ASP A 51 -19.82 7.64 -15.71
N PHE A 52 -19.80 6.98 -16.87
CA PHE A 52 -18.76 7.24 -17.86
C PHE A 52 -18.91 8.59 -18.55
N VAL A 53 -20.12 9.15 -18.63
CA VAL A 53 -20.36 10.41 -19.36
C VAL A 53 -20.21 11.61 -18.43
N GLY A 54 -20.77 11.53 -17.23
CA GLY A 54 -20.66 12.58 -16.22
C GLY A 54 -19.27 12.67 -15.59
N GLU A 55 -18.59 11.54 -15.42
CA GLU A 55 -17.30 11.44 -14.73
C GLU A 55 -16.26 10.68 -15.59
N PRO A 56 -15.62 11.34 -16.58
CA PRO A 56 -14.72 10.68 -17.53
C PRO A 56 -13.54 9.90 -16.91
N GLU A 57 -13.08 10.30 -15.71
CA GLU A 57 -12.06 9.57 -14.95
C GLU A 57 -12.48 8.11 -14.66
N GLN A 58 -13.77 7.88 -14.41
CA GLN A 58 -14.31 6.55 -14.11
C GLN A 58 -14.27 5.63 -15.34
N PHE A 59 -14.43 6.19 -16.53
CA PHE A 59 -14.31 5.48 -17.81
C PHE A 59 -12.88 4.97 -18.04
N TYR A 60 -11.87 5.84 -17.89
CA TYR A 60 -10.48 5.43 -18.04
C TYR A 60 -10.04 4.44 -16.96
N TRP A 61 -10.55 4.57 -15.74
CA TRP A 61 -10.34 3.62 -14.66
C TRP A 61 -10.88 2.22 -15.01
N PHE A 62 -12.09 2.14 -15.57
CA PHE A 62 -12.69 0.88 -15.99
C PHE A 62 -11.92 0.24 -17.16
N ILE A 63 -11.41 1.08 -18.07
CA ILE A 63 -10.52 0.63 -19.15
C ILE A 63 -9.22 0.05 -18.60
N GLU A 64 -8.56 0.72 -17.66
CA GLU A 64 -7.28 0.30 -17.09
C GLU A 64 -7.40 -1.04 -16.34
N HIS A 65 -8.45 -1.21 -15.54
CA HIS A 65 -8.56 -2.35 -14.63
C HIS A 65 -9.35 -3.55 -15.18
N TYR A 66 -10.28 -3.33 -16.11
CA TYR A 66 -11.16 -4.39 -16.63
C TYR A 66 -11.02 -4.60 -18.14
N LEU A 67 -11.19 -3.56 -18.97
CA LEU A 67 -11.30 -3.77 -20.43
C LEU A 67 -9.95 -4.01 -21.14
N SER A 68 -8.87 -3.42 -20.63
CA SER A 68 -7.51 -3.59 -21.17
C SER A 68 -6.79 -4.82 -20.60
N VAL A 69 -7.34 -5.42 -19.54
CA VAL A 69 -6.77 -6.59 -18.88
C VAL A 69 -7.39 -7.87 -19.45
N PRO A 70 -6.61 -8.96 -19.64
CA PRO A 70 -7.20 -10.24 -20.00
C PRO A 70 -8.15 -10.74 -18.91
N PHE A 71 -9.38 -11.09 -19.31
CA PHE A 71 -10.42 -11.49 -18.37
C PHE A 71 -10.01 -12.71 -17.53
N SER A 72 -10.17 -12.58 -16.22
CA SER A 72 -9.96 -13.68 -15.25
C SER A 72 -11.18 -13.80 -14.35
N ILE A 73 -11.63 -15.03 -14.11
CA ILE A 73 -12.81 -15.29 -13.28
C ILE A 73 -12.52 -14.89 -11.82
N PRO A 74 -13.27 -13.94 -11.23
CA PRO A 74 -13.18 -13.62 -9.81
C PRO A 74 -13.39 -14.86 -8.94
N ARG A 75 -12.71 -14.95 -7.79
CA ARG A 75 -12.80 -16.13 -6.90
C ARG A 75 -14.25 -16.47 -6.55
N ASN A 76 -15.06 -15.45 -6.34
CA ASN A 76 -16.45 -15.52 -5.88
C ASN A 76 -17.37 -16.09 -6.97
N LEU A 77 -17.04 -15.87 -8.24
CA LEU A 77 -17.80 -16.34 -9.39
C LEU A 77 -17.37 -17.72 -9.89
N LYS A 78 -16.32 -18.34 -9.31
CA LYS A 78 -15.84 -19.66 -9.76
C LYS A 78 -16.84 -20.79 -9.53
N ASN A 79 -17.72 -20.66 -8.54
CA ASN A 79 -18.68 -21.69 -8.15
C ASN A 79 -20.12 -21.41 -8.62
N ASN A 80 -20.37 -20.28 -9.29
CA ASN A 80 -21.70 -19.94 -9.78
C ASN A 80 -22.05 -20.79 -11.01
N LYS A 81 -23.03 -21.70 -10.84
CA LYS A 81 -23.49 -22.62 -11.89
C LYS A 81 -24.34 -21.95 -12.98
N SER A 82 -24.77 -20.69 -12.79
CA SER A 82 -25.75 -20.04 -13.67
C SER A 82 -25.18 -19.51 -14.98
N HIS A 83 -23.90 -19.15 -15.05
CA HIS A 83 -23.28 -18.56 -16.25
C HIS A 83 -21.88 -19.12 -16.53
N SER A 84 -21.67 -19.62 -17.76
CA SER A 84 -20.38 -20.10 -18.23
C SER A 84 -19.47 -18.95 -18.67
N TYR A 85 -18.48 -18.59 -17.85
CA TYR A 85 -17.48 -17.56 -18.16
C TYR A 85 -16.36 -18.05 -19.10
N TRP A 86 -16.40 -19.32 -19.53
CA TRP A 86 -15.36 -19.95 -20.36
C TRP A 86 -15.12 -19.23 -21.69
N SER A 87 -16.16 -18.63 -22.28
CA SER A 87 -16.08 -17.89 -23.55
C SER A 87 -15.33 -16.56 -23.46
N CYS A 88 -15.16 -16.02 -22.25
CA CYS A 88 -14.55 -14.73 -21.97
C CYS A 88 -13.10 -14.83 -21.50
N ILE A 89 -12.70 -15.97 -20.92
CA ILE A 89 -11.38 -16.12 -20.28
C ILE A 89 -10.25 -15.79 -21.24
N ASN A 90 -9.27 -15.04 -20.74
CA ASN A 90 -8.05 -14.68 -21.44
C ASN A 90 -8.19 -13.78 -22.67
N ARG A 91 -9.33 -13.11 -22.82
CA ARG A 91 -9.59 -12.12 -23.86
C ARG A 91 -9.56 -10.72 -23.24
N SER A 92 -9.07 -9.74 -24.00
CA SER A 92 -9.08 -8.32 -23.59
C SER A 92 -9.92 -7.55 -24.59
N TRP A 93 -10.90 -6.81 -24.06
CA TRP A 93 -11.92 -6.12 -24.87
C TRP A 93 -11.31 -5.03 -25.74
N VAL A 94 -10.47 -4.16 -25.16
CA VAL A 94 -9.82 -3.05 -25.90
C VAL A 94 -8.99 -3.57 -27.06
N SER A 95 -8.24 -4.65 -26.84
CA SER A 95 -7.37 -5.21 -27.88
C SER A 95 -8.14 -5.85 -29.04
N GLU A 96 -9.30 -6.46 -28.76
CA GLU A 96 -10.16 -7.02 -29.80
C GLU A 96 -10.96 -5.92 -30.52
N PHE A 97 -11.35 -4.86 -29.79
CA PHE A 97 -12.04 -3.69 -30.34
C PHE A 97 -11.16 -2.93 -31.34
N LEU A 98 -9.95 -2.50 -30.93
CA LEU A 98 -9.01 -1.75 -31.77
C LEU A 98 -8.49 -2.55 -32.98
N ARG A 99 -8.54 -3.88 -32.91
CA ARG A 99 -8.19 -4.74 -34.04
C ARG A 99 -9.32 -4.83 -35.06
N LYS A 100 -10.57 -4.77 -34.61
CA LYS A 100 -11.74 -4.99 -35.44
C LYS A 100 -12.29 -3.70 -36.04
N TYR A 101 -12.38 -2.65 -35.25
CA TYR A 101 -12.97 -1.38 -35.66
C TYR A 101 -11.91 -0.31 -35.87
N GLU A 102 -12.22 0.63 -36.76
CA GLU A 102 -11.53 1.92 -36.79
C GLU A 102 -11.85 2.65 -35.49
N GLU A 103 -10.85 3.31 -34.91
CA GLU A 103 -10.99 3.94 -33.59
C GLU A 103 -11.95 5.14 -33.67
N PRO A 104 -13.09 5.11 -32.96
CA PRO A 104 -14.06 6.21 -32.97
C PRO A 104 -13.60 7.38 -32.09
N ASP A 105 -14.35 8.48 -32.13
CA ASP A 105 -14.25 9.52 -31.11
C ASP A 105 -14.51 8.90 -29.72
N ILE A 106 -13.70 9.29 -28.74
CA ILE A 106 -13.78 8.80 -27.37
C ILE A 106 -15.14 9.10 -26.75
N ASN A 107 -15.77 10.22 -27.10
CA ASN A 107 -17.09 10.59 -26.62
C ASN A 107 -18.19 9.63 -27.10
N GLU A 108 -18.09 9.17 -28.35
CA GLU A 108 -19.03 8.17 -28.89
C GLU A 108 -18.85 6.82 -28.19
N LEU A 109 -17.61 6.44 -27.92
CA LEU A 109 -17.31 5.21 -27.19
C LEU A 109 -17.80 5.25 -25.74
N MET A 110 -17.62 6.37 -25.04
CA MET A 110 -18.12 6.59 -23.68
C MET A 110 -19.64 6.44 -23.62
N LYS A 111 -20.37 7.10 -24.53
CA LYS A 111 -21.83 6.98 -24.64
C LYS A 111 -22.29 5.55 -24.91
N PHE A 112 -21.57 4.83 -25.76
CA PHE A 112 -21.87 3.42 -26.05
C PHE A 112 -21.70 2.52 -24.81
N LEU A 113 -20.57 2.63 -24.11
CA LEU A 113 -20.32 1.82 -22.91
C LEU A 113 -21.28 2.17 -21.77
N ASP A 114 -21.61 3.45 -21.58
CA ASP A 114 -22.58 3.89 -20.58
C ASP A 114 -23.97 3.30 -20.86
N LYS A 115 -24.41 3.34 -22.12
CA LYS A 115 -25.67 2.72 -22.54
C LYS A 115 -25.70 1.22 -22.24
N GLU A 116 -24.66 0.47 -22.60
CA GLU A 116 -24.60 -0.98 -22.33
C GLU A 116 -24.52 -1.28 -20.83
N GLN A 117 -23.85 -0.45 -20.04
CA GLN A 117 -23.83 -0.57 -18.58
C GLN A 117 -25.21 -0.32 -17.98
N ARG A 118 -25.93 0.73 -18.40
CA ARG A 118 -27.30 1.02 -17.94
C ARG A 118 -28.26 -0.12 -18.25
N VAL A 119 -28.17 -0.71 -19.44
CA VAL A 119 -28.95 -1.90 -19.81
C VAL A 119 -28.63 -3.10 -18.91
N TYR A 120 -27.35 -3.32 -18.61
CA TYR A 120 -26.94 -4.36 -17.67
C TYR A 120 -27.44 -4.09 -16.24
N PHE A 121 -27.38 -2.83 -15.81
CA PHE A 121 -27.82 -2.38 -14.49
C PHE A 121 -29.32 -2.57 -14.30
N SER A 122 -30.14 -2.10 -15.25
CA SER A 122 -31.59 -2.28 -15.21
C SER A 122 -32.00 -3.75 -15.25
N TYR A 123 -31.27 -4.58 -16.00
CA TYR A 123 -31.53 -6.02 -16.01
C TYR A 123 -31.22 -6.69 -14.66
N THR A 124 -30.16 -6.24 -13.98
CA THR A 124 -29.67 -6.86 -12.73
C THR A 124 -30.40 -6.36 -11.49
N PHE A 125 -30.70 -5.06 -11.43
CA PHE A 125 -31.24 -4.36 -10.24
C PHE A 125 -32.66 -3.81 -10.43
N GLN A 126 -33.24 -3.96 -11.61
CA GLN A 126 -34.64 -3.59 -11.94
C GLN A 126 -34.96 -2.11 -11.66
N ASN A 127 -35.57 -1.82 -10.52
CA ASN A 127 -36.19 -0.53 -10.20
C ASN A 127 -35.25 0.47 -9.48
N ILE A 128 -33.97 0.12 -9.31
CA ILE A 128 -32.99 1.01 -8.70
C ILE A 128 -32.47 1.97 -9.77
N GLU A 129 -32.42 3.27 -9.48
CA GLU A 129 -31.78 4.23 -10.36
C GLU A 129 -30.24 4.17 -10.22
N PRO A 130 -29.50 4.25 -11.34
CA PRO A 130 -28.05 4.25 -11.28
C PRO A 130 -27.53 5.56 -10.68
N VAL A 131 -26.81 5.47 -9.57
CA VAL A 131 -26.15 6.60 -8.91
C VAL A 131 -24.65 6.54 -9.21
N ALA A 132 -24.08 7.65 -9.69
CA ALA A 132 -22.66 7.76 -9.95
C ALA A 132 -21.85 7.64 -8.65
N LYS A 133 -20.59 7.22 -8.74
CA LYS A 133 -19.72 7.23 -7.57
C LYS A 133 -19.34 8.65 -7.16
N TYR A 134 -19.20 8.82 -5.85
CA TYR A 134 -18.84 10.09 -5.21
C TYR A 134 -17.34 10.24 -5.04
N THR A 135 -16.90 11.48 -4.98
CA THR A 135 -15.62 11.87 -4.38
C THR A 135 -15.87 12.27 -2.93
N SER A 136 -15.04 11.79 -2.00
CA SER A 136 -15.18 12.04 -0.57
C SER A 136 -14.12 13.02 -0.05
N PHE A 137 -14.57 14.05 0.66
CA PHE A 137 -13.73 15.00 1.38
C PHE A 137 -13.97 14.83 2.88
N PRO A 138 -13.01 14.26 3.63
CA PRO A 138 -13.15 14.09 5.07
C PRO A 138 -12.96 15.43 5.79
N ILE A 139 -13.96 15.84 6.57
CA ILE A 139 -13.95 17.06 7.38
C ILE A 139 -14.29 16.67 8.81
N LYS A 140 -13.52 17.18 9.79
CA LYS A 140 -13.75 16.89 11.21
C LYS A 140 -14.05 18.12 12.03
N GLU A 141 -13.35 19.21 11.73
CA GLU A 141 -13.22 20.36 12.61
C GLU A 141 -13.69 21.65 11.93
N PHE A 142 -14.33 22.51 12.72
CA PHE A 142 -14.54 23.92 12.46
C PHE A 142 -13.75 24.70 13.51
N HIS A 143 -12.78 25.50 13.10
CA HIS A 143 -11.74 26.04 13.97
C HIS A 143 -11.08 24.89 14.75
N LYS A 144 -11.33 24.76 16.06
CA LYS A 144 -10.95 23.58 16.87
C LYS A 144 -12.15 22.89 17.52
N TYR A 145 -13.36 23.25 17.11
CA TYR A 145 -14.60 22.58 17.51
C TYR A 145 -14.89 21.42 16.54
N CYS A 146 -15.50 20.35 17.04
CA CYS A 146 -15.94 19.25 16.18
C CYS A 146 -17.21 19.63 15.41
N VAL A 147 -17.27 19.31 14.12
CA VAL A 147 -18.50 19.52 13.33
C VAL A 147 -19.59 18.55 13.78
N LEU A 148 -19.21 17.30 14.02
CA LEU A 148 -20.08 16.28 14.61
C LEU A 148 -19.84 16.19 16.12
N PRO A 149 -20.85 15.76 16.92
CA PRO A 149 -20.67 15.56 18.36
C PRO A 149 -19.42 14.71 18.68
N PRO A 150 -18.55 15.12 19.61
CA PRO A 150 -17.27 14.45 19.85
C PRO A 150 -17.42 13.11 20.56
N LEU A 151 -16.45 12.23 20.32
CA LEU A 151 -16.18 11.06 21.14
C LEU A 151 -15.16 11.44 22.21
N ILE A 152 -15.52 11.27 23.47
CA ILE A 152 -14.64 11.53 24.61
C ILE A 152 -13.98 10.22 25.00
N GLU A 153 -12.67 10.14 24.86
CA GLU A 153 -11.86 8.99 25.23
C GLU A 153 -11.04 9.30 26.48
N THR A 154 -10.89 8.30 27.35
CA THR A 154 -10.15 8.45 28.61
C THR A 154 -9.22 7.26 28.81
N ASN A 155 -8.21 7.39 29.67
CA ASN A 155 -7.34 6.28 30.08
C ASN A 155 -7.97 5.37 31.18
N ILE A 156 -9.24 5.57 31.53
CA ILE A 156 -9.95 4.79 32.55
C ILE A 156 -10.29 3.41 31.99
N LYS A 157 -9.83 2.33 32.63
CA LYS A 157 -10.17 0.96 32.20
C LYS A 157 -11.62 0.61 32.54
N GLN A 158 -12.39 0.19 31.55
CA GLN A 158 -13.73 -0.37 31.79
C GLN A 158 -13.61 -1.76 32.43
N LYS A 159 -14.35 -1.97 33.53
CA LYS A 159 -14.29 -3.21 34.33
C LYS A 159 -14.78 -4.46 33.56
N ASP A 160 -15.67 -4.30 32.57
CA ASP A 160 -16.40 -5.44 31.99
C ASP A 160 -16.17 -5.70 30.49
N LYS A 161 -15.61 -4.76 29.72
CA LYS A 161 -15.55 -4.85 28.24
C LYS A 161 -14.15 -4.94 27.63
N GLY A 162 -13.10 -4.83 28.43
CA GLY A 162 -11.73 -4.81 27.93
C GLY A 162 -11.47 -3.58 27.05
N GLY A 163 -10.95 -2.51 27.64
CA GLY A 163 -10.68 -1.28 26.91
C GLY A 163 -10.77 -0.04 27.81
N ASN A 164 -10.44 1.08 27.20
CA ASN A 164 -10.55 2.40 27.80
C ASN A 164 -12.00 2.90 27.75
N LEU A 165 -12.43 3.70 28.73
CA LEU A 165 -13.77 4.29 28.77
C LEU A 165 -13.88 5.36 27.70
N SER A 166 -14.80 5.13 26.77
CA SER A 166 -15.18 6.07 25.71
C SER A 166 -16.64 6.46 25.84
N PHE A 167 -16.97 7.74 25.63
CA PHE A 167 -18.32 8.28 25.73
C PHE A 167 -18.61 9.21 24.55
N GLN A 168 -19.57 8.84 23.71
CA GLN A 168 -20.00 9.63 22.55
C GLN A 168 -21.09 10.62 22.97
N LEU A 169 -20.86 11.92 22.77
CA LEU A 169 -21.87 12.95 23.02
C LEU A 169 -23.00 12.87 21.99
N ASN A 170 -24.23 13.17 22.42
CA ASN A 170 -25.36 13.47 21.53
C ASN A 170 -25.46 14.99 21.26
N GLN A 171 -26.37 15.41 20.37
CA GLN A 171 -26.51 16.84 20.02
C GLN A 171 -26.92 17.72 21.20
N ALA A 172 -27.82 17.27 22.07
CA ALA A 172 -28.27 18.05 23.24
C ALA A 172 -27.13 18.24 24.25
N GLU A 173 -26.41 17.16 24.55
CA GLU A 173 -25.21 17.15 25.39
C GLU A 173 -24.10 18.00 24.80
N TYR A 174 -23.88 17.91 23.48
CA TYR A 174 -22.84 18.68 22.81
C TYR A 174 -23.13 20.19 22.84
N LYS A 175 -24.40 20.60 22.73
CA LYS A 175 -24.79 22.00 22.89
C LYS A 175 -24.42 22.55 24.28
N ILE A 176 -24.64 21.76 25.34
CA ILE A 176 -24.24 22.13 26.70
C ILE A 176 -22.71 22.20 26.80
N TYR A 177 -22.00 21.22 26.24
CA TYR A 177 -20.55 21.15 26.21
C TYR A 177 -19.92 22.39 25.55
N LEU A 178 -20.42 22.80 24.37
CA LEU A 178 -19.95 23.97 23.63
C LEU A 178 -20.18 25.30 24.35
N SER A 179 -21.18 25.36 25.24
CA SER A 179 -21.49 26.58 26.00
C SER A 179 -20.51 26.88 27.14
N SER A 180 -19.63 25.93 27.47
CA SER A 180 -18.67 26.07 28.57
C SER A 180 -17.49 26.99 28.20
N VAL A 181 -16.91 27.63 29.22
CA VAL A 181 -15.63 28.34 29.18
C VAL A 181 -14.57 27.50 29.90
N GLY A 182 -13.33 27.47 29.40
CA GLY A 182 -12.20 26.70 29.93
C GLY A 182 -11.88 25.39 29.17
N THR A 183 -11.23 24.46 29.85
CA THR A 183 -10.68 23.21 29.29
C THR A 183 -11.74 22.16 28.93
N PRO A 184 -11.41 21.12 28.14
CA PRO A 184 -12.32 20.00 27.87
C PRO A 184 -12.92 19.36 29.15
N THR A 185 -12.16 19.40 30.23
CA THR A 185 -12.55 18.94 31.56
C THR A 185 -13.59 19.85 32.20
N SER A 186 -13.45 21.19 32.13
CA SER A 186 -14.47 22.11 32.63
C SER A 186 -15.77 21.98 31.83
N ALA A 187 -15.68 21.78 30.52
CA ALA A 187 -16.82 21.52 29.66
C ALA A 187 -17.56 20.21 30.02
N LEU A 188 -16.83 19.18 30.44
CA LEU A 188 -17.40 17.95 31.00
C LEU A 188 -18.08 18.16 32.36
N LYS A 189 -17.54 19.01 33.23
CA LYS A 189 -18.21 19.40 34.49
C LYS A 189 -19.51 20.12 34.20
N ASN A 190 -19.49 21.08 33.28
CA ASN A 190 -20.68 21.82 32.88
C ASN A 190 -21.75 20.89 32.27
N LEU A 191 -21.31 19.91 31.48
CA LEU A 191 -22.19 18.86 30.97
C LEU A 191 -22.80 18.03 32.11
N TYR A 192 -21.99 17.58 33.07
CA TYR A 192 -22.48 16.80 34.22
C TYR A 192 -23.54 17.56 35.03
N LEU A 193 -23.35 18.85 35.28
CA LEU A 193 -24.26 19.67 36.08
C LEU A 193 -25.63 19.86 35.42
N ASN A 194 -25.65 19.98 34.09
CA ASN A 194 -26.87 20.32 33.33
C ASN A 194 -27.52 19.13 32.62
N MET A 195 -26.96 17.92 32.76
CA MET A 195 -27.52 16.72 32.16
C MET A 195 -28.58 16.06 33.06
N GLU A 196 -29.61 15.50 32.43
CA GLU A 196 -30.66 14.74 33.10
C GLU A 196 -30.10 13.52 33.85
N ASP A 197 -30.71 13.20 34.99
CA ASP A 197 -30.27 12.06 35.82
C ASP A 197 -30.52 10.73 35.10
N GLY A 198 -29.46 9.93 34.93
CA GLY A 198 -29.53 8.65 34.24
C GLY A 198 -28.17 7.97 34.10
N GLU A 199 -28.14 6.82 33.41
CA GLU A 199 -26.92 6.01 33.24
C GLU A 199 -25.80 6.78 32.54
N ARG A 200 -26.13 7.65 31.58
CA ARG A 200 -25.17 8.51 30.87
C ARG A 200 -24.50 9.52 31.81
N LYS A 201 -25.22 10.04 32.80
CA LYS A 201 -24.69 10.95 33.84
C LYS A 201 -23.69 10.29 34.75
N ASN A 202 -23.90 9.02 35.07
CA ASN A 202 -22.95 8.24 35.85
C ASN A 202 -21.62 8.02 35.10
N ILE A 203 -21.66 7.88 33.78
CA ILE A 203 -20.45 7.78 32.95
C ILE A 203 -19.66 9.09 33.01
N VAL A 204 -20.30 10.24 32.79
CA VAL A 204 -19.64 11.56 32.86
C VAL A 204 -19.14 11.85 34.27
N LYS A 205 -19.91 11.50 35.31
CA LYS A 205 -19.50 11.58 36.72
C LYS A 205 -18.20 10.83 36.98
N THR A 206 -18.10 9.60 36.46
CA THR A 206 -16.89 8.77 36.60
C THR A 206 -15.68 9.43 35.94
N ILE A 207 -15.87 10.17 34.84
CA ILE A 207 -14.80 10.89 34.15
C ILE A 207 -14.35 12.11 34.98
N VAL A 208 -15.30 12.92 35.45
CA VAL A 208 -15.07 14.15 36.22
C VAL A 208 -14.48 13.88 37.62
N GLU A 209 -14.93 12.83 38.32
CA GLU A 209 -14.44 12.52 39.67
C GLU A 209 -12.99 12.02 39.70
N ASN A 210 -12.45 11.57 38.57
CA ASN A 210 -11.09 11.04 38.47
C ASN A 210 -10.12 11.99 37.73
N GLU A 211 -10.34 13.30 37.79
CA GLU A 211 -9.55 14.32 37.07
C GLU A 211 -8.06 14.37 37.44
N GLY A 212 -7.70 14.04 38.68
CA GLY A 212 -6.31 14.19 39.16
C GLY A 212 -5.30 13.20 38.58
N SER A 213 -5.73 12.17 37.86
CA SER A 213 -4.86 11.10 37.33
C SER A 213 -5.15 10.67 35.89
N ASN A 214 -6.12 11.32 35.22
CA ASN A 214 -6.63 10.89 33.93
C ASN A 214 -6.48 11.94 32.84
N ASN A 215 -6.07 11.49 31.66
CA ASN A 215 -6.06 12.31 30.46
C ASN A 215 -7.38 12.11 29.72
N VAL A 216 -8.07 13.22 29.45
CA VAL A 216 -9.28 13.27 28.63
C VAL A 216 -8.88 13.67 27.22
N PHE A 217 -9.17 12.82 26.25
CA PHE A 217 -8.93 13.06 24.84
C PHE A 217 -10.27 13.30 24.13
N VAL A 218 -10.36 14.41 23.39
CA VAL A 218 -11.54 14.73 22.58
C VAL A 218 -11.25 14.33 21.14
N ASN A 219 -11.98 13.35 20.63
CA ASN A 219 -11.81 12.84 19.27
C ASN A 219 -13.02 13.24 18.43
N CYS A 220 -12.82 14.08 17.42
CA CYS A 220 -13.88 14.52 16.51
C CYS A 220 -14.20 13.43 15.46
N PRO A 221 -15.48 12.98 15.35
CA PRO A 221 -15.88 12.11 14.25
C PRO A 221 -15.70 12.78 12.89
N VAL A 222 -15.43 11.95 11.87
CA VAL A 222 -15.22 12.43 10.50
C VAL A 222 -16.55 12.50 9.77
N TYR A 223 -16.84 13.65 9.18
CA TYR A 223 -17.89 13.81 8.18
C TYR A 223 -17.30 13.68 6.77
N ASP A 224 -17.81 12.72 6.00
CA ASP A 224 -17.42 12.52 4.60
C ASP A 224 -18.34 13.34 3.68
N LEU A 225 -17.89 14.52 3.25
CA LEU A 225 -18.61 15.32 2.28
C LEU A 225 -18.50 14.65 0.89
N LYS A 226 -19.64 14.20 0.37
CA LYS A 226 -19.73 13.44 -0.88
C LYS A 226 -20.31 14.30 -1.99
N LEU A 227 -19.58 14.39 -3.10
CA LEU A 227 -20.01 15.11 -4.30
C LEU A 227 -19.51 14.41 -5.59
N HIS A 228 -20.21 14.63 -6.71
CA HIS A 228 -19.81 14.25 -8.06
C HIS A 228 -18.85 15.30 -8.65
N TYR A 229 -17.57 14.99 -8.54
CA TYR A 229 -16.49 15.95 -8.73
C TYR A 229 -16.53 16.72 -10.05
N ASN A 230 -16.61 16.05 -11.20
CA ASN A 230 -16.61 16.75 -12.48
C ASN A 230 -17.91 17.53 -12.71
N LYS A 231 -19.04 17.00 -12.23
CA LYS A 231 -20.36 17.64 -12.36
C LYS A 231 -20.47 18.94 -11.56
N GLU A 232 -19.92 18.97 -10.35
CA GLU A 232 -20.00 20.15 -9.48
C GLU A 232 -18.76 21.05 -9.56
N CYS A 233 -17.55 20.50 -9.69
CA CYS A 233 -16.29 21.25 -9.73
C CYS A 233 -15.74 21.50 -11.14
N GLY A 234 -16.31 20.94 -12.20
CA GLY A 234 -15.75 21.06 -13.56
C GLY A 234 -15.62 22.49 -14.10
N SER A 235 -16.39 23.43 -13.56
CA SER A 235 -16.32 24.86 -13.92
C SER A 235 -15.37 25.68 -13.03
N GLN A 236 -14.95 25.15 -11.88
CA GLN A 236 -14.12 25.83 -10.89
C GLN A 236 -12.84 25.02 -10.62
N PRO A 237 -11.68 25.41 -11.18
CA PRO A 237 -10.46 24.62 -11.04
C PRO A 237 -9.87 24.63 -9.63
N ASN A 238 -10.25 25.61 -8.78
CA ASN A 238 -9.82 25.66 -7.39
C ASN A 238 -10.72 24.76 -6.53
N VAL A 239 -10.15 23.67 -6.00
CA VAL A 239 -10.87 22.67 -5.21
C VAL A 239 -11.54 23.28 -3.98
N LEU A 240 -10.84 24.17 -3.26
CA LEU A 240 -11.38 24.80 -2.04
C LEU A 240 -12.61 25.65 -2.35
N LYS A 241 -12.54 26.43 -3.44
CA LYS A 241 -13.65 27.27 -3.87
C LYS A 241 -14.83 26.43 -4.37
N CYS A 242 -14.58 25.33 -5.08
CA CYS A 242 -15.66 24.40 -5.44
C CYS A 242 -16.38 23.85 -4.19
N LEU A 243 -15.63 23.47 -3.16
CA LEU A 243 -16.22 22.96 -1.92
C LEU A 243 -17.05 24.02 -1.21
N ASP A 244 -16.60 25.28 -1.17
CA ASP A 244 -17.41 26.40 -0.67
C ASP A 244 -18.72 26.53 -1.44
N ASP A 245 -18.66 26.58 -2.78
CA ASP A 245 -19.84 26.72 -3.66
C ASP A 245 -20.82 25.54 -3.47
N TYR A 246 -20.29 24.32 -3.33
CA TYR A 246 -21.09 23.12 -3.06
C TYR A 246 -21.80 23.19 -1.70
N ILE A 247 -21.11 23.62 -0.64
CA ILE A 247 -21.70 23.79 0.70
C ILE A 247 -22.81 24.85 0.67
N LYS A 248 -22.60 25.97 -0.04
CA LYS A 248 -23.64 27.01 -0.20
C LYS A 248 -24.90 26.42 -0.85
N HIS A 249 -24.76 25.71 -1.96
CA HIS A 249 -25.90 25.11 -2.65
C HIS A 249 -26.63 24.04 -1.82
N LEU A 250 -25.91 23.23 -1.04
CA LEU A 250 -26.52 22.30 -0.08
C LEU A 250 -27.37 23.04 0.95
N CYS A 251 -26.85 24.14 1.50
CA CYS A 251 -27.57 24.97 2.44
C CYS A 251 -28.80 25.66 1.84
N GLU A 252 -28.69 26.20 0.62
CA GLU A 252 -29.84 26.80 -0.08
C GLU A 252 -30.97 25.79 -0.30
N ARG A 253 -30.65 24.56 -0.72
CA ARG A 253 -31.65 23.49 -0.91
C ARG A 253 -32.30 23.09 0.42
N ARG A 254 -31.52 23.08 1.49
CA ARG A 254 -32.02 22.78 2.83
C ARG A 254 -32.97 23.86 3.35
N ILE A 255 -32.64 25.13 3.13
CA ILE A 255 -33.48 26.30 3.44
C ILE A 255 -34.77 26.28 2.63
N ALA A 256 -34.69 25.84 1.36
CA ALA A 256 -35.86 25.60 0.51
C ALA A 256 -36.65 24.32 0.88
N HIS A 257 -36.32 23.65 2.00
CA HIS A 257 -36.94 22.41 2.51
C HIS A 257 -36.93 21.22 1.53
N ARG A 258 -36.01 21.18 0.57
CA ARG A 258 -35.94 20.12 -0.45
C ARG A 258 -35.21 18.86 0.02
N GLU A 259 -34.29 19.00 0.97
CA GLU A 259 -33.46 17.93 1.54
C GLU A 259 -33.43 18.07 3.08
N LYS A 260 -33.26 16.98 3.84
CA LYS A 260 -33.14 16.98 5.31
C LYS A 260 -32.00 16.05 5.74
N GLY A 261 -31.30 16.37 6.84
CA GLY A 261 -30.18 15.56 7.34
C GLY A 261 -28.90 15.75 6.52
N THR A 262 -28.68 16.99 6.07
CA THR A 262 -27.54 17.37 5.24
C THR A 262 -26.42 17.93 6.10
N PHE A 263 -25.20 18.02 5.56
CA PHE A 263 -24.07 18.69 6.22
C PHE A 263 -24.41 20.11 6.73
N CYS A 264 -25.32 20.81 6.05
CA CYS A 264 -25.77 22.14 6.47
C CYS A 264 -26.55 22.11 7.79
N ASP A 265 -27.29 21.03 8.08
CA ASP A 265 -28.00 20.89 9.37
C ASP A 265 -26.99 20.83 10.53
N ASP A 266 -25.87 20.12 10.35
CA ASP A 266 -24.81 20.01 11.35
C ASP A 266 -24.09 21.36 11.55
N LEU A 267 -23.83 22.11 10.47
CA LEU A 267 -23.23 23.45 10.55
C LEU A 267 -24.16 24.46 11.22
N LEU A 268 -25.45 24.46 10.88
CA LEU A 268 -26.45 25.34 11.50
C LEU A 268 -26.54 25.06 13.00
N PHE A 269 -26.61 23.78 13.40
CA PHE A 269 -26.58 23.38 14.81
C PHE A 269 -25.33 23.91 15.51
N LEU A 270 -24.15 23.76 14.90
CA LEU A 270 -22.89 24.20 15.49
C LEU A 270 -22.85 25.72 15.68
N PHE A 271 -23.22 26.51 14.67
CA PHE A 271 -23.21 27.97 14.77
C PHE A 271 -24.28 28.51 15.73
N ASP A 272 -25.45 27.89 15.77
CA ASP A 272 -26.49 28.22 16.76
C ASP A 272 -26.02 27.93 18.19
N ALA A 273 -25.20 26.89 18.39
CA ALA A 273 -24.62 26.56 19.69
C ALA A 273 -23.48 27.51 20.10
N LEU A 274 -22.65 27.95 19.16
CA LEU A 274 -21.49 28.83 19.40
C LEU A 274 -21.84 30.33 19.57
N LYS A 275 -23.06 30.76 19.18
CA LYS A 275 -23.58 32.14 19.26
C LYS A 275 -22.89 33.16 18.31
N GLU A 276 -23.31 34.44 18.35
CA GLU A 276 -22.74 35.53 17.54
C GLU A 276 -21.29 35.82 17.97
N PRO A 277 -20.28 35.86 17.06
CA PRO A 277 -20.35 36.32 15.66
C PRO A 277 -20.45 35.22 14.57
N TYR A 278 -20.38 33.93 14.93
CA TYR A 278 -20.29 32.84 13.94
C TYR A 278 -21.52 32.72 13.05
N VAL A 279 -22.71 32.94 13.62
CA VAL A 279 -23.99 32.97 12.88
C VAL A 279 -24.00 34.07 11.82
N GLU A 280 -23.47 35.26 12.13
CA GLU A 280 -23.41 36.37 11.16
C GLU A 280 -22.43 36.09 10.03
N ASN A 281 -21.26 35.55 10.36
CA ASN A 281 -20.24 35.19 9.37
C ASN A 281 -20.74 34.09 8.43
N PHE A 282 -21.50 33.13 8.95
CA PHE A 282 -22.14 32.11 8.13
C PHE A 282 -23.20 32.70 7.19
N LYS A 283 -24.05 33.63 7.66
CA LYS A 283 -24.99 34.36 6.80
C LYS A 283 -24.27 35.16 5.71
N LYS A 284 -23.14 35.79 6.03
CA LYS A 284 -22.29 36.49 5.04
C LYS A 284 -21.70 35.51 4.02
N PHE A 285 -21.24 34.34 4.46
CA PHE A 285 -20.74 33.29 3.57
C PHE A 285 -21.80 32.81 2.56
N LEU A 286 -23.04 32.60 3.00
CA LEU A 286 -24.12 32.17 2.11
C LEU A 286 -24.52 33.24 1.07
N SER A 287 -24.28 34.52 1.36
CA SER A 287 -24.72 35.64 0.51
C SER A 287 -23.62 36.29 -0.32
N ARG A 288 -22.36 36.15 0.06
CA ARG A 288 -21.21 36.76 -0.61
C ARG A 288 -20.22 35.73 -1.13
N ASP A 289 -19.61 36.01 -2.27
CA ASP A 289 -18.65 35.11 -2.94
C ASP A 289 -17.20 35.31 -2.50
N ASP A 290 -16.91 36.33 -1.69
CA ASP A 290 -15.56 36.68 -1.22
C ASP A 290 -15.20 36.05 0.14
N VAL A 291 -16.18 35.44 0.82
CA VAL A 291 -15.96 34.73 2.08
C VAL A 291 -15.75 33.25 1.81
N HIS A 292 -14.66 32.70 2.33
CA HIS A 292 -14.27 31.30 2.19
C HIS A 292 -14.38 30.59 3.53
N LEU A 293 -15.04 29.44 3.56
CA LEU A 293 -15.21 28.62 4.77
C LEU A 293 -14.22 27.46 4.80
N VAL A 294 -13.98 26.81 3.67
CA VAL A 294 -13.09 25.65 3.58
C VAL A 294 -11.64 26.12 3.52
N LYS A 295 -10.82 25.65 4.47
CA LYS A 295 -9.40 26.01 4.60
C LYS A 295 -8.51 24.77 4.63
N PRO A 296 -7.30 24.84 4.05
CA PRO A 296 -6.33 23.75 4.15
C PRO A 296 -5.70 23.74 5.54
N GLN A 297 -5.72 22.60 6.24
CA GLN A 297 -5.06 22.44 7.55
C GLN A 297 -3.59 22.04 7.41
N SER A 298 -3.17 21.64 6.21
CA SER A 298 -1.82 21.18 5.93
C SER A 298 -1.27 21.73 4.62
N VAL A 299 0.04 21.64 4.44
CA VAL A 299 0.69 21.91 3.16
C VAL A 299 0.29 20.82 2.17
N TRP A 300 -0.55 21.15 1.20
CA TRP A 300 -1.02 20.19 0.21
C TRP A 300 0.11 19.74 -0.72
N GLY A 301 0.19 18.43 -0.96
CA GLY A 301 1.17 17.80 -1.83
C GLY A 301 0.57 16.73 -2.74
N ILE A 302 1.42 16.11 -3.55
CA ILE A 302 1.04 15.04 -4.48
C ILE A 302 1.21 13.67 -3.79
N PRO A 303 0.27 12.72 -3.97
CA PRO A 303 -0.96 12.85 -4.77
C PRO A 303 -2.10 13.54 -4.01
N LEU A 304 -2.90 14.33 -4.73
CA LEU A 304 -4.06 15.03 -4.18
C LEU A 304 -5.13 14.07 -3.67
N PHE A 305 -5.51 13.10 -4.51
CA PHE A 305 -6.52 12.10 -4.19
C PHE A 305 -5.94 10.69 -4.15
N THR A 306 -6.51 9.88 -3.27
CA THR A 306 -6.36 8.42 -3.29
C THR A 306 -7.54 7.82 -4.04
N THR A 307 -7.28 7.35 -5.27
CA THR A 307 -8.28 6.67 -6.11
C THR A 307 -8.44 5.21 -5.69
N TYR A 308 -9.68 4.73 -5.61
CA TYR A 308 -10.02 3.34 -5.36
C TYR A 308 -9.34 2.39 -6.37
N LYS A 309 -8.78 1.27 -5.91
CA LYS A 309 -8.33 0.17 -6.79
C LYS A 309 -9.01 -1.13 -6.44
N PRO A 310 -9.31 -2.01 -7.41
CA PRO A 310 -10.01 -3.28 -7.14
C PRO A 310 -9.26 -4.22 -6.19
N ARG A 311 -7.94 -4.05 -6.05
CA ARG A 311 -7.09 -4.85 -5.15
C ARG A 311 -7.26 -4.44 -3.68
N ASP A 312 -7.73 -3.22 -3.41
CA ASP A 312 -7.83 -2.66 -2.05
C ASP A 312 -8.93 -3.33 -1.23
N LEU A 313 -9.94 -3.91 -1.89
CA LEU A 313 -11.01 -4.67 -1.22
C LEU A 313 -10.54 -5.87 -0.40
N LYS A 314 -9.35 -6.39 -0.68
CA LYS A 314 -8.77 -7.50 0.11
C LYS A 314 -8.06 -7.01 1.36
N ASN A 315 -7.82 -5.71 1.48
CA ASN A 315 -7.14 -5.10 2.62
C ASN A 315 -8.18 -4.41 3.51
N PRO A 316 -8.47 -4.94 4.72
CA PRO A 316 -9.46 -4.34 5.61
C PRO A 316 -9.10 -2.91 6.04
N LYS A 317 -7.82 -2.52 5.98
CA LYS A 317 -7.35 -1.17 6.34
C LYS A 317 -7.63 -0.11 5.27
N ASN A 318 -7.85 -0.50 4.02
CA ASN A 318 -8.02 0.43 2.88
C ASN A 318 -9.41 0.32 2.26
N ASN A 319 -10.41 -0.11 3.02
CA ASN A 319 -11.73 -0.41 2.49
C ASN A 319 -12.51 0.88 2.21
N VAL A 320 -12.23 1.51 1.06
CA VAL A 320 -13.03 2.62 0.54
C VAL A 320 -14.46 2.10 0.28
N PRO A 321 -15.50 2.80 0.77
CA PRO A 321 -16.90 2.45 0.48
C PRO A 321 -17.15 2.30 -1.03
N LEU A 322 -18.00 1.36 -1.44
CA LEU A 322 -18.19 1.06 -2.87
C LEU A 322 -18.78 2.22 -3.68
N ASN A 323 -19.55 3.09 -3.02
CA ASN A 323 -20.11 4.32 -3.56
C ASN A 323 -19.07 5.45 -3.72
N VAL A 324 -17.84 5.28 -3.24
CA VAL A 324 -16.78 6.31 -3.32
C VAL A 324 -15.72 5.88 -4.34
N PHE A 325 -15.37 6.79 -5.24
CA PHE A 325 -14.38 6.59 -6.29
C PHE A 325 -12.99 7.09 -5.89
N LYS A 326 -12.90 8.32 -5.36
CA LYS A 326 -11.66 8.92 -4.87
C LYS A 326 -11.89 9.64 -3.55
N VAL A 327 -10.88 9.65 -2.68
CA VAL A 327 -10.90 10.32 -1.37
C VAL A 327 -9.72 11.28 -1.34
N LEU A 328 -9.89 12.46 -0.73
CA LEU A 328 -8.76 13.35 -0.47
C LEU A 328 -7.67 12.61 0.31
N ASN A 329 -6.41 12.76 -0.11
CA ASN A 329 -5.30 12.08 0.54
C ASN A 329 -5.19 12.53 2.01
N SER A 330 -4.92 11.61 2.93
CA SER A 330 -4.81 11.90 4.37
C SER A 330 -3.75 12.95 4.72
N LYS A 331 -2.78 13.18 3.83
CA LYS A 331 -1.78 14.26 3.95
C LYS A 331 -2.36 15.65 3.73
N ASN A 332 -3.38 15.74 2.89
CA ASN A 332 -4.03 16.98 2.49
C ASN A 332 -5.26 17.14 3.38
N LYS A 333 -5.09 17.76 4.55
CA LYS A 333 -6.14 17.93 5.53
C LYS A 333 -6.96 19.19 5.21
N LEU A 334 -8.24 19.12 5.56
CA LEU A 334 -9.21 20.19 5.44
C LEU A 334 -9.87 20.44 6.79
N PHE A 335 -10.14 21.70 7.06
CA PHE A 335 -10.96 22.14 8.17
C PHE A 335 -11.78 23.37 7.75
N LEU A 336 -12.76 23.73 8.56
CA LEU A 336 -13.60 24.88 8.29
C LEU A 336 -13.19 26.06 9.18
N SER A 337 -13.05 27.26 8.63
CA SER A 337 -12.69 28.46 9.40
C SER A 337 -13.03 29.73 8.62
N PHE A 338 -13.52 30.75 9.33
CA PHE A 338 -13.79 32.07 8.74
C PHE A 338 -12.59 33.02 8.75
N PHE A 339 -11.62 32.80 9.65
CA PHE A 339 -10.60 33.79 9.97
C PHE A 339 -9.22 33.46 9.38
N ASP A 340 -8.99 32.21 8.98
CA ASP A 340 -7.68 31.81 8.48
C ASP A 340 -7.44 32.19 7.02
N GLU A 341 -6.18 32.46 6.72
CA GLU A 341 -5.70 32.69 5.37
C GLU A 341 -5.50 31.37 4.61
N ILE A 342 -5.64 31.44 3.29
CA ILE A 342 -5.30 30.31 2.41
C ILE A 342 -3.88 30.57 1.88
N PRO A 343 -2.88 29.76 2.27
CA PRO A 343 -1.50 29.95 1.79
C PRO A 343 -1.44 29.78 0.27
N LYS A 344 -0.42 30.32 -0.41
CA LYS A 344 -0.30 30.11 -1.86
C LYS A 344 0.23 28.69 -2.15
N SER A 345 -0.56 27.87 -2.85
CA SER A 345 -0.13 26.55 -3.33
C SER A 345 -0.61 26.29 -4.76
N PRO A 346 0.25 25.76 -5.65
CA PRO A 346 -0.14 25.38 -7.01
C PRO A 346 -1.04 24.12 -7.04
N TYR A 347 -1.15 23.42 -5.91
CA TYR A 347 -1.86 22.15 -5.78
C TYR A 347 -3.35 22.32 -5.44
N TYR A 348 -3.83 23.53 -5.20
CA TYR A 348 -5.28 23.79 -5.10
C TYR A 348 -5.98 23.83 -6.45
N MET A 349 -5.21 23.97 -7.53
CA MET A 349 -5.74 23.95 -8.89
C MET A 349 -5.62 22.54 -9.46
N GLU A 350 -6.75 21.84 -9.60
CA GLU A 350 -6.81 20.57 -10.31
C GLU A 350 -7.06 20.83 -11.80
N GLU A 351 -6.18 20.30 -12.63
CA GLU A 351 -6.37 20.26 -14.07
C GLU A 351 -7.17 19.00 -14.40
N SER A 352 -8.34 19.16 -15.02
CA SER A 352 -9.13 18.03 -15.49
C SER A 352 -8.35 17.30 -16.58
N GLN A 353 -8.23 15.98 -16.46
CA GLN A 353 -7.47 15.19 -17.44
C GLN A 353 -8.11 15.35 -18.83
N PRO A 354 -7.33 15.72 -19.86
CA PRO A 354 -7.86 15.83 -21.21
C PRO A 354 -8.31 14.44 -21.69
N LEU A 355 -9.37 14.41 -22.48
CA LEU A 355 -9.84 13.17 -23.08
C LEU A 355 -8.81 12.69 -24.12
N VAL A 356 -8.14 11.59 -23.79
CA VAL A 356 -7.15 10.94 -24.65
C VAL A 356 -7.81 9.83 -25.48
N LYS A 357 -7.33 9.63 -26.71
CA LYS A 357 -7.72 8.51 -27.57
C LYS A 357 -7.51 7.17 -26.86
N LEU A 358 -8.35 6.19 -27.17
CA LEU A 358 -8.30 4.87 -26.53
C LEU A 358 -6.96 4.17 -26.84
N SER A 359 -6.44 4.29 -28.06
CA SER A 359 -5.15 3.73 -28.46
C SER A 359 -4.01 4.27 -27.60
N ASP A 360 -4.00 5.59 -27.43
CA ASP A 360 -2.91 6.33 -26.78
C ASP A 360 -2.94 6.03 -25.28
N PHE A 361 -4.14 6.08 -24.67
CA PHE A 361 -4.34 5.67 -23.29
C PHE A 361 -3.94 4.22 -23.07
N ALA A 362 -4.45 3.28 -23.90
CA ALA A 362 -4.13 1.86 -23.79
C ALA A 362 -2.62 1.60 -23.92
N SER A 363 -1.92 2.33 -24.79
CA SER A 363 -0.47 2.21 -24.97
C SER A 363 0.35 2.76 -23.78
N SER A 364 -0.17 3.78 -23.09
CA SER A 364 0.47 4.38 -21.92
C SER A 364 0.42 3.48 -20.68
N ILE A 365 -0.67 2.72 -20.53
CA ILE A 365 -0.85 1.75 -19.45
C ILE A 365 -0.32 0.35 -19.80
N PHE A 366 0.07 0.13 -21.06
CA PHE A 366 0.50 -1.17 -21.54
C PHE A 366 1.89 -1.54 -20.99
N ASP A 367 1.94 -2.56 -20.13
CA ASP A 367 3.17 -3.32 -19.92
C ASP A 367 3.09 -4.64 -20.67
N LYS A 368 3.86 -4.74 -21.77
CA LYS A 368 3.99 -5.96 -22.58
C LYS A 368 4.38 -7.15 -21.73
N LEU A 369 5.14 -6.93 -20.65
CA LEU A 369 5.58 -7.97 -19.72
C LEU A 369 4.40 -8.71 -19.10
N HIS A 370 3.42 -7.98 -18.57
CA HIS A 370 2.26 -8.55 -17.89
C HIS A 370 1.34 -9.32 -18.86
N ARG A 371 1.09 -8.78 -20.05
CA ARG A 371 0.24 -9.44 -21.06
C ARG A 371 0.88 -10.68 -21.65
N PHE A 372 2.18 -10.62 -21.94
CA PHE A 372 2.92 -11.76 -22.47
C PHE A 372 3.04 -12.88 -21.44
N PHE A 373 3.23 -12.55 -20.17
CA PHE A 373 3.23 -13.53 -19.09
C PHE A 373 1.92 -14.35 -19.09
N TYR A 374 0.80 -13.66 -19.22
CA TYR A 374 -0.51 -14.29 -19.23
C TYR A 374 -0.72 -15.22 -20.44
N VAL A 375 -0.21 -14.86 -21.61
CA VAL A 375 -0.19 -15.73 -22.81
C VAL A 375 0.77 -16.92 -22.60
N PHE A 376 1.90 -16.71 -21.94
CA PHE A 376 2.90 -17.74 -21.64
C PHE A 376 2.32 -18.83 -20.71
N LYS A 377 1.53 -18.45 -19.70
CA LYS A 377 0.86 -19.38 -18.77
C LYS A 377 -0.06 -20.39 -19.49
N LYS A 378 -0.71 -19.99 -20.59
CA LYS A 378 -1.60 -20.88 -21.36
C LYS A 378 -0.87 -22.05 -22.03
N LYS A 379 0.44 -21.94 -22.25
CA LYS A 379 1.23 -22.96 -22.94
C LYS A 379 1.71 -24.11 -22.03
N GLY A 380 1.33 -24.14 -20.75
CA GLY A 380 1.65 -25.25 -19.84
C GLY A 380 3.15 -25.44 -19.59
N ASN A 381 3.93 -24.35 -19.63
CA ASN A 381 5.40 -24.41 -19.60
C ASN A 381 5.97 -24.44 -18.18
N GLN A 382 5.58 -25.42 -17.38
CA GLN A 382 6.21 -25.64 -16.08
C GLN A 382 7.59 -26.29 -16.25
N ILE A 383 8.56 -25.80 -15.50
CA ILE A 383 9.89 -26.40 -15.37
C ILE A 383 9.89 -27.21 -14.08
N SER A 384 10.26 -28.48 -14.15
CA SER A 384 10.41 -29.34 -12.98
C SER A 384 11.60 -28.88 -12.13
N PRO A 385 11.46 -28.83 -10.78
CA PRO A 385 12.58 -28.52 -9.91
C PRO A 385 13.68 -29.57 -10.03
N VAL A 386 14.94 -29.18 -9.87
CA VAL A 386 16.06 -30.11 -9.80
C VAL A 386 15.95 -30.99 -8.55
N SER A 387 16.08 -32.30 -8.73
CA SER A 387 16.22 -33.22 -7.60
C SER A 387 17.67 -33.27 -7.12
N VAL A 388 17.89 -33.52 -5.82
CA VAL A 388 19.25 -33.64 -5.25
C VAL A 388 20.06 -34.75 -5.95
N LYS A 389 19.39 -35.83 -6.38
CA LYS A 389 20.01 -36.93 -7.13
C LYS A 389 20.52 -36.48 -8.50
N GLU A 390 19.77 -35.65 -9.22
CA GLU A 390 20.23 -35.06 -10.48
C GLU A 390 21.35 -34.05 -10.24
N LEU A 391 21.25 -33.27 -9.16
CA LEU A 391 22.26 -32.28 -8.80
C LEU A 391 23.62 -32.93 -8.53
N SER A 392 23.64 -34.07 -7.83
CA SER A 392 24.87 -34.83 -7.59
C SER A 392 25.52 -35.42 -8.86
N HIS A 393 24.75 -35.60 -9.93
CA HIS A 393 25.29 -36.04 -11.22
C HIS A 393 25.76 -34.87 -12.10
N ASN A 394 25.18 -33.68 -11.92
CA ASN A 394 25.49 -32.49 -12.73
C ASN A 394 26.59 -31.61 -12.13
N ILE A 395 26.83 -31.70 -10.82
CA ILE A 395 27.93 -31.00 -10.15
C ILE A 395 29.13 -31.94 -10.09
N SER A 396 30.18 -31.60 -10.83
CA SER A 396 31.46 -32.31 -10.80
C SER A 396 32.44 -31.76 -9.76
N ASP A 397 32.26 -30.50 -9.35
CA ASP A 397 33.12 -29.81 -8.40
C ASP A 397 32.35 -29.43 -7.13
N PHE A 398 32.64 -30.13 -6.04
CA PHE A 398 32.08 -29.88 -4.71
C PHE A 398 32.99 -29.00 -3.84
N SER A 399 34.06 -28.44 -4.41
CA SER A 399 34.94 -27.56 -3.66
C SER A 399 34.24 -26.25 -3.29
N PHE A 400 34.53 -25.78 -2.08
CA PHE A 400 34.12 -24.44 -1.68
C PHE A 400 34.97 -23.42 -2.42
N LYS A 401 34.30 -22.45 -3.05
CA LYS A 401 34.97 -21.36 -3.78
C LYS A 401 35.64 -20.46 -2.76
N HIS A 402 36.94 -20.61 -2.60
CA HIS A 402 37.80 -19.74 -1.81
C HIS A 402 38.74 -18.99 -2.74
N ASP A 403 38.75 -17.67 -2.62
CA ASP A 403 39.71 -16.83 -3.32
C ASP A 403 40.19 -15.72 -2.36
N THR A 404 41.51 -15.55 -2.32
CA THR A 404 42.19 -14.52 -1.53
C THR A 404 43.23 -13.78 -2.36
N SER A 405 43.18 -13.92 -3.68
CA SER A 405 44.08 -13.25 -4.60
C SER A 405 43.97 -11.72 -4.49
N ASN A 406 45.07 -11.03 -4.80
CA ASN A 406 45.09 -9.58 -4.84
C ASN A 406 44.48 -9.06 -6.15
N ILE A 407 43.87 -7.87 -6.10
CA ILE A 407 43.26 -7.25 -7.27
C ILE A 407 44.29 -6.41 -8.05
N GLU A 408 44.25 -6.49 -9.38
CA GLU A 408 45.09 -5.70 -10.27
C GLU A 408 44.58 -4.25 -10.41
N CYS A 409 45.09 -3.34 -9.59
CA CYS A 409 44.63 -1.95 -9.57
C CYS A 409 44.93 -1.12 -10.82
N LYS A 410 45.83 -1.57 -11.72
CA LYS A 410 46.16 -0.85 -12.96
C LYS A 410 44.98 -0.72 -13.93
N LYS A 411 43.98 -1.60 -13.82
CA LYS A 411 42.81 -1.67 -14.71
C LYS A 411 41.56 -1.02 -14.11
N VAL A 412 41.62 -0.56 -12.87
CA VAL A 412 40.48 0.00 -12.14
C VAL A 412 40.49 1.52 -12.31
N LYS A 413 39.45 2.08 -12.96
CA LYS A 413 39.25 3.52 -13.07
C LYS A 413 38.72 4.05 -11.73
N LYS A 414 39.41 5.00 -11.10
CA LYS A 414 38.92 5.68 -9.89
C LYS A 414 37.63 6.43 -10.21
N SER A 415 36.53 6.06 -9.56
CA SER A 415 35.23 6.72 -9.76
C SER A 415 34.40 6.84 -8.48
N LEU A 416 34.58 5.95 -7.51
CA LEU A 416 33.84 5.99 -6.25
C LEU A 416 34.19 7.25 -5.45
N ASN A 417 33.16 8.03 -5.10
CA ASN A 417 33.27 9.15 -4.17
C ASN A 417 32.53 8.82 -2.87
N LEU A 418 33.27 8.51 -1.82
CA LEU A 418 32.71 8.20 -0.51
C LEU A 418 32.29 9.44 0.28
N GLU A 419 32.66 10.66 -0.10
CA GLU A 419 32.34 11.88 0.66
C GLU A 419 30.90 12.35 0.44
N LEU A 420 30.28 11.94 -0.67
CA LEU A 420 28.92 12.33 -1.04
C LEU A 420 27.87 11.80 -0.04
N GLU A 421 27.04 12.69 0.48
CA GLU A 421 25.91 12.34 1.35
C GLU A 421 24.84 11.51 0.62
N VAL A 422 24.18 10.62 1.36
CA VAL A 422 23.17 9.71 0.81
C VAL A 422 21.94 10.47 0.31
N GLU A 423 21.58 11.59 0.94
CA GLU A 423 20.53 12.53 0.53
C GLU A 423 20.74 13.04 -0.89
N VAL A 424 21.95 13.50 -1.19
CA VAL A 424 22.31 14.01 -2.51
C VAL A 424 22.30 12.88 -3.54
N ALA A 425 22.85 11.71 -3.18
CA ALA A 425 22.85 10.54 -4.07
C ALA A 425 21.42 10.09 -4.47
N LYS A 426 20.46 10.14 -3.54
CA LYS A 426 19.03 9.86 -3.81
C LYS A 426 18.45 10.83 -4.84
N GLY A 427 18.67 12.14 -4.65
CA GLY A 427 18.17 13.18 -5.55
C GLY A 427 18.78 13.09 -6.95
N VAL A 428 20.10 12.93 -7.03
CA VAL A 428 20.82 12.81 -8.31
C VAL A 428 20.44 11.53 -9.06
N ALA A 429 20.18 10.42 -8.36
CA ALA A 429 19.68 9.19 -8.98
C ALA A 429 18.32 9.39 -9.64
N ALA A 430 17.41 10.12 -8.99
CA ALA A 430 16.11 10.46 -9.56
C ALA A 430 16.28 11.33 -10.83
N GLU A 431 17.13 12.34 -10.77
CA GLU A 431 17.41 13.21 -11.92
C GLU A 431 18.05 12.46 -13.10
N LYS A 432 19.03 11.58 -12.83
CA LYS A 432 19.66 10.76 -13.89
C LYS A 432 18.63 9.88 -14.59
N ILE A 433 17.73 9.25 -13.84
CA ILE A 433 16.67 8.41 -14.42
C ILE A 433 15.67 9.28 -15.18
N CYS A 434 15.32 10.47 -14.69
CA CYS A 434 14.52 11.45 -15.45
C CYS A 434 15.19 11.77 -16.79
N ASN A 435 16.48 12.14 -16.81
CA ASN A 435 17.23 12.42 -18.03
C ASN A 435 17.25 11.23 -19.01
N LEU A 436 17.31 10.00 -18.51
CA LEU A 436 17.19 8.80 -19.35
C LEU A 436 15.80 8.69 -19.97
N ILE A 437 14.73 8.90 -19.19
CA ILE A 437 13.35 8.90 -19.69
C ILE A 437 13.18 9.99 -20.76
N GLU A 438 13.66 11.20 -20.50
CA GLU A 438 13.64 12.32 -21.46
C GLU A 438 14.32 11.95 -22.77
N GLY A 439 15.53 11.37 -22.70
CA GLY A 439 16.24 10.88 -23.87
C GLY A 439 15.44 9.87 -24.69
N PHE A 440 14.75 8.92 -24.04
CA PHE A 440 13.91 7.93 -24.73
C PHE A 440 12.62 8.53 -25.32
N VAL A 441 12.02 9.52 -24.65
CA VAL A 441 10.82 10.21 -25.14
C VAL A 441 11.18 11.11 -26.34
N LEU A 442 12.26 11.88 -26.25
CA LEU A 442 12.70 12.83 -27.29
C LEU A 442 13.24 12.14 -28.56
N THR A 443 13.92 11.01 -28.43
CA THR A 443 14.44 10.26 -29.59
C THR A 443 13.33 9.64 -30.44
N LYS A 444 12.15 9.39 -29.87
CA LYS A 444 10.99 8.90 -30.62
C LYS A 444 10.28 9.98 -31.42
N GLY A 445 10.21 11.22 -30.91
CA GLY A 445 9.62 12.36 -31.63
C GLY A 445 10.29 12.71 -32.97
N LYS A 446 11.52 12.23 -33.21
CA LYS A 446 12.25 12.43 -34.48
C LYS A 446 12.06 11.30 -35.51
N LYS A 447 11.38 10.20 -35.17
CA LYS A 447 11.23 9.00 -36.04
C LYS A 447 9.78 8.72 -36.47
N ASP A 448 8.99 9.75 -36.78
CA ASP A 448 7.60 9.64 -37.26
C ASP A 448 7.45 9.12 -38.70
N LYS A 449 8.15 8.03 -39.03
CA LYS A 449 7.78 7.13 -40.14
C LYS A 449 7.82 5.65 -39.73
N THR A 450 7.65 5.33 -38.46
CA THR A 450 7.40 3.93 -38.04
C THR A 450 5.92 3.59 -38.15
N ILE A 451 5.68 2.60 -39.02
CA ILE A 451 4.45 1.85 -39.32
C ILE A 451 3.36 1.98 -38.24
N ARG A 452 2.22 2.60 -38.62
CA ARG A 452 0.97 2.59 -37.85
C ARG A 452 0.59 1.15 -37.48
N GLY A 453 0.81 0.73 -36.23
CA GLY A 453 0.29 -0.55 -35.73
C GLY A 453 1.04 -1.24 -34.60
N GLU A 454 2.30 -0.89 -34.31
CA GLU A 454 3.01 -1.48 -33.16
C GLU A 454 2.80 -0.65 -31.90
N VAL A 455 2.27 -1.29 -30.85
CA VAL A 455 2.16 -0.68 -29.52
C VAL A 455 3.57 -0.43 -29.00
N ASP A 456 3.87 0.85 -28.78
CA ASP A 456 5.13 1.30 -28.24
C ASP A 456 5.41 0.63 -26.87
N ASP A 457 6.61 0.05 -26.71
CA ASP A 457 7.02 -0.64 -25.46
C ASP A 457 8.08 0.18 -24.70
N VAL A 458 8.35 -0.19 -23.45
CA VAL A 458 9.49 0.31 -22.69
C VAL A 458 10.79 -0.07 -23.41
N HIS A 459 11.72 0.88 -23.51
CA HIS A 459 13.01 0.62 -24.17
C HIS A 459 13.75 -0.56 -23.52
N LYS A 460 14.34 -1.45 -24.36
CA LYS A 460 15.12 -2.59 -23.86
C LYS A 460 16.31 -2.12 -23.02
N GLY A 461 16.64 -2.81 -21.93
CA GLY A 461 17.70 -2.42 -21.01
C GLY A 461 17.35 -1.32 -20.00
N PHE A 462 16.25 -0.56 -20.18
CA PHE A 462 15.89 0.52 -19.26
C PHE A 462 15.61 0.03 -17.83
N ARG A 463 14.92 -1.11 -17.69
CA ARG A 463 14.64 -1.72 -16.37
C ARG A 463 15.92 -2.13 -15.65
N ILE A 464 16.90 -2.64 -16.39
CA ILE A 464 18.21 -3.03 -15.85
C ILE A 464 18.94 -1.77 -15.36
N GLN A 465 18.96 -0.69 -16.14
CA GLN A 465 19.58 0.57 -15.74
C GLN A 465 18.95 1.15 -14.46
N CYS A 466 17.62 1.18 -14.36
CA CYS A 466 16.92 1.61 -13.14
C CYS A 466 17.32 0.79 -11.91
N ILE A 467 17.33 -0.54 -12.04
CA ILE A 467 17.72 -1.46 -10.96
C ILE A 467 19.18 -1.26 -10.59
N LEU A 468 20.08 -1.11 -11.57
CA LEU A 468 21.52 -0.94 -11.34
C LEU A 468 21.83 0.37 -10.62
N ILE A 469 21.25 1.49 -11.07
CA ILE A 469 21.38 2.80 -10.41
C ILE A 469 20.86 2.74 -8.98
N ALA A 470 19.66 2.18 -8.77
CA ALA A 470 19.11 2.01 -7.42
C ALA A 470 19.98 1.10 -6.53
N THR A 471 20.52 0.01 -7.09
CA THR A 471 21.44 -0.90 -6.38
C THR A 471 22.73 -0.18 -5.98
N HIS A 472 23.25 0.69 -6.82
CA HIS A 472 24.44 1.48 -6.51
C HIS A 472 24.19 2.45 -5.34
N VAL A 473 23.06 3.15 -5.30
CA VAL A 473 22.71 4.08 -4.21
C VAL A 473 22.47 3.33 -2.89
N GLU A 474 21.79 2.17 -2.92
CA GLU A 474 21.64 1.33 -1.72
C GLU A 474 22.99 0.81 -1.21
N ALA A 475 23.87 0.39 -2.12
CA ALA A 475 25.21 -0.06 -1.73
C ALA A 475 26.04 1.07 -1.12
N LEU A 476 25.97 2.29 -1.68
CA LEU A 476 26.62 3.48 -1.13
C LEU A 476 26.15 3.76 0.31
N ASN A 477 24.83 3.70 0.53
CA ASN A 477 24.23 3.88 1.85
C ASN A 477 24.72 2.81 2.85
N ILE A 478 24.72 1.53 2.47
CA ILE A 478 25.22 0.44 3.31
C ILE A 478 26.71 0.65 3.65
N VAL A 479 27.54 0.99 2.66
CA VAL A 479 28.98 1.19 2.84
C VAL A 479 29.25 2.37 3.77
N ARG A 480 28.60 3.52 3.57
CA ARG A 480 28.77 4.71 4.43
C ARG A 480 28.29 4.47 5.85
N GLN A 481 27.19 3.76 6.05
CA GLN A 481 26.73 3.35 7.39
C GLN A 481 27.73 2.42 8.09
N LEU A 482 28.29 1.44 7.38
CA LEU A 482 29.29 0.53 7.95
C LEU A 482 30.61 1.25 8.29
N LEU A 483 30.91 2.38 7.63
CA LEU A 483 32.05 3.24 7.92
C LEU A 483 31.75 4.33 8.97
N ASN A 484 30.54 4.35 9.54
CA ASN A 484 30.07 5.39 10.48
C ASN A 484 30.20 6.82 9.93
N MET A 485 30.04 7.00 8.62
CA MET A 485 30.06 8.32 7.96
C MET A 485 28.70 9.03 7.96
N GLU A 486 27.65 8.33 8.41
CA GLU A 486 26.29 8.86 8.54
C GLU A 486 25.96 9.19 10.00
N SER A 487 25.32 10.33 10.24
CA SER A 487 24.81 10.66 11.57
C SER A 487 23.69 9.68 11.95
N MET A 488 23.73 9.18 13.19
CA MET A 488 22.71 8.25 13.70
C MET A 488 21.29 8.86 13.67
N LEU A 489 21.17 10.19 13.73
CA LEU A 489 19.90 10.90 13.73
C LEU A 489 19.28 11.02 12.33
N SER A 490 20.06 10.88 11.26
CA SER A 490 19.62 11.05 9.87
C SER A 490 19.71 9.77 9.03
N LEU A 491 19.79 8.60 9.69
CA LEU A 491 19.90 7.32 8.99
C LEU A 491 18.70 7.07 8.07
N THR A 492 18.99 6.85 6.79
CA THR A 492 17.99 6.45 5.80
C THR A 492 18.02 4.93 5.60
N ARG A 493 16.88 4.28 5.80
CA ARG A 493 16.64 2.91 5.30
C ARG A 493 15.97 2.95 3.94
N TYR A 494 16.34 1.99 3.08
CA TYR A 494 15.71 1.76 1.78
C TYR A 494 15.68 3.01 0.90
N THR A 495 16.85 3.46 0.44
CA THR A 495 16.95 4.60 -0.48
C THR A 495 16.10 4.43 -1.75
N SER A 496 15.86 3.18 -2.18
CA SER A 496 14.98 2.83 -3.30
C SER A 496 13.51 3.20 -3.08
N LEU A 497 13.08 3.40 -1.83
CA LEU A 497 11.73 3.90 -1.51
C LEU A 497 11.51 5.31 -2.07
N TYR A 498 12.53 6.16 -1.96
CA TYR A 498 12.49 7.51 -2.53
C TYR A 498 12.23 7.44 -4.03
N LEU A 499 13.02 6.64 -4.76
CA LEU A 499 12.82 6.44 -6.20
C LEU A 499 11.44 5.86 -6.50
N HIS A 500 10.96 4.88 -5.72
CA HIS A 500 9.61 4.31 -5.90
C HIS A 500 8.50 5.37 -5.77
N LYS A 501 8.52 6.15 -4.69
CA LYS A 501 7.51 7.17 -4.40
C LYS A 501 7.60 8.32 -5.40
N PHE A 502 8.81 8.78 -5.71
CA PHE A 502 9.07 9.83 -6.68
C PHE A 502 8.55 9.45 -8.08
N PHE A 503 8.92 8.29 -8.63
CA PHE A 503 8.45 7.89 -9.97
C PHE A 503 6.96 7.55 -10.03
N LYS A 504 6.29 7.38 -8.88
CA LYS A 504 4.83 7.25 -8.79
C LYS A 504 4.13 8.61 -8.94
N SER A 505 4.75 9.69 -8.51
CA SER A 505 4.19 11.06 -8.52
C SER A 505 4.80 11.99 -9.58
N VAL A 506 5.91 11.60 -10.21
CA VAL A 506 6.70 12.49 -11.09
C VAL A 506 5.90 13.09 -12.25
N THR A 507 4.93 12.36 -12.77
CA THR A 507 4.10 12.80 -13.90
C THR A 507 3.00 13.77 -13.50
N ALA A 508 2.82 14.00 -12.19
CA ALA A 508 1.90 14.98 -11.63
C ALA A 508 2.63 16.20 -11.04
N LEU A 509 3.97 16.21 -11.01
CA LEU A 509 4.76 17.35 -10.54
C LEU A 509 4.75 18.47 -11.59
N LYS A 510 4.00 19.55 -11.31
CA LYS A 510 3.97 20.75 -12.15
C LYS A 510 5.39 21.33 -12.26
N GLY A 511 5.81 21.67 -13.49
CA GLY A 511 7.15 22.19 -13.78
C GLY A 511 8.23 21.13 -14.02
N ASN A 512 7.92 19.83 -13.89
CA ASN A 512 8.79 18.75 -14.35
C ASN A 512 8.55 18.49 -15.85
N PHE A 513 9.60 18.22 -16.64
CA PHE A 513 9.45 17.89 -18.06
C PHE A 513 8.54 16.67 -18.30
N LEU A 514 8.45 15.77 -17.30
CA LEU A 514 7.64 14.56 -17.37
C LEU A 514 6.15 14.78 -17.02
N TYR A 515 5.73 16.02 -16.74
CA TYR A 515 4.34 16.37 -16.43
C TYR A 515 3.40 15.99 -17.60
N GLU A 516 2.35 15.23 -17.28
CA GLU A 516 1.28 14.78 -18.20
C GLU A 516 1.70 14.05 -19.48
N ASN A 517 2.98 13.67 -19.63
CA ASN A 517 3.43 12.99 -20.84
C ASN A 517 3.12 11.47 -20.80
N PRO A 518 2.24 10.93 -21.68
CA PRO A 518 1.83 9.53 -21.62
C PRO A 518 2.97 8.53 -21.82
N SER A 519 3.98 8.90 -22.62
CA SER A 519 5.16 8.07 -22.86
C SER A 519 6.11 8.04 -21.66
N ALA A 520 6.20 9.15 -20.91
CA ALA A 520 6.95 9.22 -19.67
C ALA A 520 6.30 8.39 -18.55
N ILE A 521 4.97 8.43 -18.44
CA ILE A 521 4.20 7.66 -17.44
C ILE A 521 4.56 6.18 -17.48
N ARG A 522 4.66 5.59 -18.67
CA ARG A 522 5.00 4.18 -18.83
C ARG A 522 6.39 3.85 -18.27
N HIS A 523 7.39 4.67 -18.60
CA HIS A 523 8.77 4.45 -18.14
C HIS A 523 8.90 4.70 -16.64
N ALA A 524 8.29 5.77 -16.12
CA ALA A 524 8.26 6.06 -14.69
C ALA A 524 7.61 4.93 -13.89
N ARG A 525 6.44 4.42 -14.31
CA ARG A 525 5.77 3.28 -13.67
C ARG A 525 6.62 2.01 -13.70
N ALA A 526 7.29 1.72 -14.82
CA ALA A 526 8.15 0.56 -14.95
C ALA A 526 9.37 0.63 -14.01
N CYS A 527 10.03 1.80 -13.95
CA CYS A 527 11.16 2.04 -13.07
C CYS A 527 10.75 1.96 -11.60
N GLY A 528 9.68 2.68 -11.21
CA GLY A 528 9.17 2.70 -9.84
C GLY A 528 8.79 1.32 -9.30
N ARG A 529 8.28 0.41 -10.14
CA ARG A 529 8.03 -1.00 -9.73
C ARG A 529 9.31 -1.83 -9.64
N ALA A 530 10.26 -1.60 -10.54
CA ALA A 530 11.50 -2.37 -10.61
C ALA A 530 12.41 -2.11 -9.40
N VAL A 531 12.55 -0.85 -8.98
CA VAL A 531 13.45 -0.46 -7.88
C VAL A 531 13.06 -1.07 -6.52
N LEU A 532 11.79 -1.42 -6.30
CA LEU A 532 11.34 -2.10 -5.07
C LEU A 532 11.95 -3.50 -4.89
N HIS A 533 12.40 -4.14 -5.97
CA HIS A 533 13.02 -5.47 -5.89
C HIS A 533 14.47 -5.42 -5.42
N VAL A 534 15.14 -4.27 -5.49
CA VAL A 534 16.53 -4.09 -5.01
C VAL A 534 16.62 -4.31 -3.50
N PRO A 535 15.90 -3.56 -2.63
CA PRO A 535 15.99 -3.77 -1.19
C PRO A 535 15.42 -5.14 -0.77
N ALA A 536 14.49 -5.72 -1.55
CA ALA A 536 13.98 -7.06 -1.30
C ALA A 536 15.05 -8.16 -1.43
N VAL A 537 16.08 -7.93 -2.25
CA VAL A 537 17.26 -8.82 -2.35
C VAL A 537 18.31 -8.47 -1.30
N LEU A 538 18.62 -7.19 -1.10
CA LEU A 538 19.72 -6.76 -0.21
C LEU A 538 19.43 -6.96 1.29
N TYR A 539 18.19 -6.78 1.73
CA TYR A 539 17.84 -6.79 3.16
C TYR A 539 17.00 -8.01 3.60
N ARG A 540 17.08 -9.12 2.87
CA ARG A 540 16.30 -10.32 3.17
C ARG A 540 16.74 -10.93 4.51
N ARG A 541 15.84 -10.93 5.50
CA ARG A 541 16.09 -11.55 6.82
C ARG A 541 16.07 -13.07 6.73
N ASN A 542 16.94 -13.71 7.51
CA ASN A 542 16.99 -15.16 7.63
C ASN A 542 15.75 -15.68 8.39
N ILE A 543 15.37 -16.93 8.12
CA ILE A 543 14.26 -17.64 8.77
C ILE A 543 14.62 -17.98 10.22
N TYR A 544 15.88 -18.30 10.51
CA TYR A 544 16.31 -18.76 11.84
C TYR A 544 16.58 -17.61 12.81
N LEU A 545 17.25 -16.56 12.35
CA LEU A 545 17.55 -15.34 13.11
C LEU A 545 17.06 -14.14 12.29
N ALA A 546 15.86 -13.68 12.61
CA ALA A 546 15.17 -12.64 11.85
C ALA A 546 15.57 -11.22 12.29
N GLU A 547 16.87 -10.93 12.30
CA GLU A 547 17.41 -9.61 12.64
C GLU A 547 17.76 -8.77 11.39
N THR A 548 17.93 -7.47 11.59
CA THR A 548 18.48 -6.57 10.57
C THR A 548 20.00 -6.70 10.53
N PHE A 549 20.56 -6.77 9.33
CA PHE A 549 22.01 -6.77 9.11
C PHE A 549 22.40 -5.72 8.07
N LEU A 550 23.65 -5.29 8.12
CA LEU A 550 24.28 -4.47 7.08
C LEU A 550 25.39 -5.28 6.42
N SER A 551 25.16 -5.71 5.18
CA SER A 551 26.09 -6.47 4.34
C SER A 551 25.64 -6.41 2.89
N LEU A 552 26.60 -6.47 1.95
CA LEU A 552 26.30 -6.47 0.51
C LEU A 552 25.95 -7.86 -0.05
N TYR A 553 26.11 -8.95 0.73
CA TYR A 553 25.86 -10.32 0.23
C TYR A 553 24.88 -11.16 1.08
N LEU A 554 24.73 -10.88 2.38
CA LEU A 554 23.90 -11.71 3.26
C LEU A 554 22.43 -11.73 2.82
N GLY A 555 21.91 -10.64 2.25
CA GLY A 555 20.56 -10.61 1.69
C GLY A 555 20.37 -11.64 0.57
N LEU A 556 21.35 -11.74 -0.34
CA LEU A 556 21.32 -12.74 -1.39
C LEU A 556 21.39 -14.16 -0.79
N SER A 557 22.27 -14.39 0.19
CA SER A 557 22.38 -15.69 0.85
C SER A 557 21.07 -16.13 1.51
N ASN A 558 20.40 -15.22 2.22
CA ASN A 558 19.14 -15.48 2.89
C ASN A 558 17.97 -15.66 1.91
N LEU A 559 18.03 -15.02 0.74
CA LEU A 559 17.01 -15.15 -0.30
C LEU A 559 17.03 -16.53 -0.95
N VAL A 560 18.22 -17.05 -1.26
CA VAL A 560 18.39 -18.33 -1.96
C VAL A 560 18.74 -19.48 -1.02
N SER A 561 18.86 -19.22 0.27
CA SER A 561 19.21 -20.19 1.32
C SER A 561 20.53 -20.93 1.05
N SER A 562 21.54 -20.22 0.54
CA SER A 562 22.87 -20.76 0.22
C SER A 562 23.94 -19.68 0.31
N ASN A 563 25.21 -20.05 0.45
CA ASN A 563 26.33 -19.11 0.53
C ASN A 563 27.04 -18.94 -0.83
N PRO A 564 27.57 -17.76 -1.17
CA PRO A 564 28.29 -17.53 -2.43
C PRO A 564 29.47 -18.49 -2.67
N SER A 565 30.13 -18.94 -1.60
CA SER A 565 31.22 -19.92 -1.68
C SER A 565 30.75 -21.35 -1.95
N SER A 566 29.46 -21.64 -1.80
CA SER A 566 28.90 -22.98 -2.00
C SER A 566 28.92 -23.38 -3.47
N PRO A 567 29.21 -24.66 -3.79
CA PRO A 567 29.05 -25.20 -5.13
C PRO A 567 27.58 -25.26 -5.59
N PHE A 568 26.62 -25.15 -4.66
CA PHE A 568 25.19 -25.20 -4.97
C PHE A 568 24.56 -23.83 -5.21
N PHE A 569 25.33 -22.74 -5.07
CA PHE A 569 24.79 -21.38 -5.02
C PHE A 569 24.05 -20.98 -6.30
N GLU A 570 24.61 -21.30 -7.46
CA GLU A 570 24.02 -20.95 -8.75
C GLU A 570 22.74 -21.75 -9.04
N TYR A 571 22.71 -23.03 -8.65
CA TYR A 571 21.50 -23.83 -8.75
C TYR A 571 20.40 -23.31 -7.82
N ALA A 572 20.75 -22.88 -6.59
CA ALA A 572 19.79 -22.28 -5.67
C ALA A 572 19.19 -20.97 -6.23
N ILE A 573 20.00 -20.11 -6.87
CA ILE A 573 19.52 -18.91 -7.58
C ILE A 573 18.54 -19.30 -8.70
N ILE A 574 18.90 -20.26 -9.54
CA ILE A 574 18.05 -20.67 -10.67
C ILE A 574 16.74 -21.29 -10.19
N GLU A 575 16.76 -22.17 -9.19
CA GLU A 575 15.54 -22.78 -8.62
C GLU A 575 14.63 -21.74 -7.96
N PHE A 576 15.20 -20.76 -7.27
CA PHE A 576 14.46 -19.61 -6.76
C PHE A 576 13.72 -18.88 -7.90
N LEU A 577 14.40 -18.62 -9.02
CA LEU A 577 13.81 -17.98 -10.20
C LEU A 577 12.75 -18.86 -10.89
N VAL A 578 12.97 -20.17 -10.98
CA VAL A 578 12.02 -21.17 -11.50
C VAL A 578 10.71 -21.13 -10.70
N SER A 579 10.79 -20.96 -9.38
CA SER A 579 9.60 -20.89 -8.52
C SER A 579 8.66 -19.74 -8.91
N TYR A 580 9.20 -18.59 -9.31
CA TYR A 580 8.42 -17.44 -9.79
C TYR A 580 7.97 -17.59 -11.23
N PHE A 581 8.81 -18.19 -12.08
CA PHE A 581 8.48 -18.50 -13.46
C PHE A 581 7.27 -19.44 -13.55
N ASN A 582 7.25 -20.52 -12.75
CA ASN A 582 6.18 -21.51 -12.71
C ASN A 582 4.85 -20.97 -12.18
N LYS A 583 4.89 -20.08 -11.16
CA LYS A 583 3.70 -19.39 -10.63
C LYS A 583 3.08 -18.43 -11.65
N GLY A 584 3.90 -18.01 -12.59
CA GLY A 584 3.49 -17.21 -13.67
C GLY A 584 3.59 -15.70 -13.37
N SER A 585 4.73 -15.26 -12.82
CA SER A 585 4.90 -13.91 -12.31
C SER A 585 5.99 -13.12 -13.04
N GLU A 586 5.69 -11.85 -13.35
CA GLU A 586 6.68 -10.87 -13.85
C GLU A 586 7.86 -10.65 -12.89
N LYS A 587 7.66 -10.98 -11.60
CA LYS A 587 8.70 -10.93 -10.56
C LYS A 587 9.96 -11.72 -10.93
N PHE A 588 9.84 -12.78 -11.75
CA PHE A 588 10.98 -13.55 -12.25
C PHE A 588 12.06 -12.66 -12.87
N LEU A 589 11.71 -11.77 -13.81
CA LEU A 589 12.70 -10.91 -14.48
C LEU A 589 13.27 -9.88 -13.52
N LEU A 590 12.44 -9.27 -12.68
CA LEU A 590 12.87 -8.23 -11.75
C LEU A 590 13.85 -8.78 -10.70
N TYR A 591 13.62 -10.00 -10.18
CA TYR A 591 14.59 -10.66 -9.30
C TYR A 591 15.86 -11.07 -10.04
N LEU A 592 15.77 -11.58 -11.28
CA LEU A 592 16.96 -11.90 -12.08
C LEU A 592 17.85 -10.66 -12.24
N PHE A 593 17.26 -9.52 -12.60
CA PHE A 593 17.98 -8.26 -12.77
C PHE A 593 18.57 -7.75 -11.47
N SER A 594 17.82 -7.85 -10.36
CA SER A 594 18.28 -7.41 -9.05
C SER A 594 19.43 -8.27 -8.52
N ILE A 595 19.34 -9.61 -8.63
CA ILE A 595 20.40 -10.53 -8.20
C ILE A 595 21.70 -10.28 -8.98
N VAL A 596 21.61 -10.15 -10.30
CA VAL A 596 22.79 -9.90 -11.15
C VAL A 596 23.38 -8.51 -10.85
N SER A 597 22.55 -7.49 -10.66
CA SER A 597 23.01 -6.15 -10.29
C SER A 597 23.74 -6.14 -8.94
N VAL A 598 23.24 -6.86 -7.94
CA VAL A 598 23.90 -7.00 -6.62
C VAL A 598 25.25 -7.70 -6.73
N LEU A 599 25.38 -8.73 -7.58
CA LEU A 599 26.67 -9.39 -7.82
C LEU A 599 27.68 -8.44 -8.48
N TYR A 600 27.27 -7.67 -9.50
CA TYR A 600 28.16 -6.67 -10.09
C TYR A 600 28.53 -5.53 -9.13
N ILE A 601 27.61 -5.10 -8.27
CA ILE A 601 27.93 -4.06 -7.28
C ILE A 601 28.93 -4.55 -6.24
N ASN A 602 28.88 -5.84 -5.86
CA ASN A 602 29.91 -6.42 -4.99
C ASN A 602 31.29 -6.34 -5.66
N ILE A 603 31.39 -6.69 -6.96
CA ILE A 603 32.64 -6.59 -7.72
C ILE A 603 33.14 -5.14 -7.74
N TYR A 604 32.27 -4.20 -8.13
CA TYR A 604 32.60 -2.78 -8.26
C TYR A 604 33.11 -2.19 -6.94
N TYR A 605 32.37 -2.36 -5.83
CA TYR A 605 32.78 -1.79 -4.54
C TYR A 605 34.04 -2.45 -3.98
N TYR A 606 34.22 -3.75 -4.19
CA TYR A 606 35.44 -4.45 -3.76
C TYR A 606 36.68 -3.90 -4.51
N GLU A 607 36.61 -3.80 -5.84
CA GLU A 607 37.71 -3.29 -6.67
C GLU A 607 38.02 -1.81 -6.36
N GLN A 608 36.99 -0.95 -6.23
CA GLN A 608 37.18 0.47 -5.92
C GLN A 608 37.79 0.69 -4.53
N LEU A 609 37.28 0.02 -3.49
CA LEU A 609 37.78 0.18 -2.14
C LEU A 609 39.19 -0.39 -1.99
N TYR A 610 39.46 -1.58 -2.53
CA TYR A 610 40.79 -2.21 -2.47
C TYR A 610 41.87 -1.32 -3.10
N CYS A 611 41.57 -0.68 -4.24
CA CYS A 611 42.55 0.08 -5.01
C CYS A 611 42.69 1.54 -4.61
N HIS A 612 41.64 2.17 -4.09
CA HIS A 612 41.62 3.63 -3.85
C HIS A 612 41.32 4.03 -2.40
N HIS A 613 40.80 3.12 -1.56
CA HIS A 613 40.35 3.39 -0.18
C HIS A 613 40.78 2.26 0.77
N ARG A 614 42.09 2.03 0.87
CA ARG A 614 42.67 0.84 1.54
C ARG A 614 42.29 0.72 3.03
N GLU A 615 42.22 1.83 3.75
CA GLU A 615 41.83 1.83 5.18
C GLU A 615 40.37 1.39 5.36
N GLN A 616 39.48 1.93 4.54
CA GLN A 616 38.06 1.57 4.51
C GLN A 616 37.88 0.12 4.05
N PHE A 617 38.71 -0.35 3.13
CA PHE A 617 38.65 -1.73 2.63
C PHE A 617 38.91 -2.76 3.73
N GLU A 618 39.92 -2.56 4.59
CA GLU A 618 40.21 -3.54 5.66
C GLU A 618 39.04 -3.72 6.64
N LEU A 619 38.29 -2.64 6.90
CA LEU A 619 37.08 -2.69 7.73
C LEU A 619 35.93 -3.44 7.05
N LEU A 620 35.78 -3.28 5.73
CA LEU A 620 34.63 -3.76 4.96
C LEU A 620 34.86 -5.08 4.23
N ARG A 621 36.10 -5.59 4.15
CA ARG A 621 36.47 -6.79 3.39
C ARG A 621 35.58 -7.99 3.67
N SER A 622 35.16 -8.17 4.93
CA SER A 622 34.31 -9.29 5.37
C SER A 622 32.84 -9.16 4.97
N LYS A 623 32.42 -8.00 4.45
CA LYS A 623 31.01 -7.68 4.13
C LYS A 623 30.70 -7.79 2.63
N MET A 624 31.68 -8.16 1.80
CA MET A 624 31.60 -8.20 0.34
C MET A 624 32.05 -9.56 -0.22
N ILE A 625 31.62 -9.88 -1.44
CA ILE A 625 32.10 -11.05 -2.19
C ILE A 625 33.34 -10.67 -3.00
N HIS A 626 34.34 -11.55 -3.02
CA HIS A 626 35.54 -11.38 -3.85
C HIS A 626 35.19 -11.33 -5.36
N PRO A 627 35.79 -10.41 -6.16
CA PRO A 627 35.51 -10.25 -7.59
C PRO A 627 35.52 -11.56 -8.39
N ASN A 628 36.57 -12.37 -8.25
CA ASN A 628 36.70 -13.64 -8.96
C ASN A 628 35.59 -14.66 -8.61
N ILE A 629 35.09 -14.66 -7.37
CA ILE A 629 34.00 -15.54 -6.95
C ILE A 629 32.70 -15.08 -7.61
N ALA A 630 32.43 -13.77 -7.59
CA ALA A 630 31.26 -13.19 -8.21
C ALA A 630 31.27 -13.37 -9.75
N ASP A 631 32.41 -13.15 -10.42
CA ASP A 631 32.57 -13.38 -11.86
C ASP A 631 32.32 -14.85 -12.23
N ARG A 632 32.84 -15.80 -11.44
CA ARG A 632 32.55 -17.24 -11.61
C ARG A 632 31.07 -17.55 -11.46
N ILE A 633 30.40 -16.99 -10.45
CA ILE A 633 28.96 -17.16 -10.22
C ILE A 633 28.17 -16.62 -11.43
N LEU A 634 28.52 -15.44 -11.94
CA LEU A 634 27.84 -14.81 -13.07
C LEU A 634 27.98 -15.63 -14.35
N GLU A 635 29.18 -16.11 -14.67
CA GLU A 635 29.40 -16.99 -15.84
C GLU A 635 28.70 -18.34 -15.66
N ASN A 636 28.67 -18.90 -14.46
CA ASN A 636 27.93 -20.14 -14.15
C ASN A 636 26.41 -19.94 -14.31
N ILE A 637 25.84 -18.82 -13.87
CA ILE A 637 24.42 -18.50 -14.09
C ILE A 637 24.13 -18.36 -15.59
N LYS A 638 24.99 -17.66 -16.33
CA LYS A 638 24.88 -17.45 -17.78
C LYS A 638 24.93 -18.78 -18.54
N THR A 639 25.77 -19.72 -18.13
CA THR A 639 25.85 -21.06 -18.73
C THR A 639 24.67 -21.93 -18.32
N LEU A 640 24.26 -21.92 -17.04
CA LEU A 640 23.10 -22.68 -16.54
C LEU A 640 21.81 -22.29 -17.27
N ILE A 641 21.55 -21.00 -17.47
CA ILE A 641 20.35 -20.53 -18.20
C ILE A 641 20.30 -21.05 -19.65
N LYS A 642 21.45 -21.43 -20.24
CA LYS A 642 21.56 -22.03 -21.58
C LYS A 642 21.29 -23.54 -21.60
N ASN A 643 21.24 -24.20 -20.44
CA ASN A 643 20.93 -25.62 -20.33
C ASN A 643 19.52 -25.92 -20.92
N PRO A 644 19.34 -27.03 -21.65
CA PRO A 644 18.04 -27.43 -22.22
C PRO A 644 16.85 -27.34 -21.25
N ARG A 645 17.05 -27.64 -19.96
CA ARG A 645 16.00 -27.53 -18.93
C ARG A 645 15.47 -26.10 -18.76
N TYR A 646 16.36 -25.11 -18.74
CA TYR A 646 16.03 -23.71 -18.47
C TYR A 646 15.91 -22.85 -19.74
N MET A 647 16.09 -23.44 -20.93
CA MET A 647 16.03 -22.73 -22.21
C MET A 647 14.71 -21.98 -22.42
N LYS A 648 13.61 -22.46 -21.83
CA LYS A 648 12.31 -21.75 -21.83
C LYS A 648 12.37 -20.42 -21.08
N MET A 649 13.04 -20.37 -19.92
CA MET A 649 13.28 -19.13 -19.16
C MET A 649 14.17 -18.17 -19.95
N ARG A 650 15.24 -18.67 -20.57
CA ARG A 650 16.12 -17.86 -21.43
C ARG A 650 15.37 -17.25 -22.61
N THR A 651 14.62 -18.07 -23.34
CA THR A 651 13.83 -17.63 -24.50
C THR A 651 12.76 -16.61 -24.10
N PHE A 652 12.24 -16.70 -22.88
CA PHE A 652 11.33 -15.70 -22.32
C PHE A 652 12.06 -14.38 -22.05
N TYR A 653 13.17 -14.43 -21.31
CA TYR A 653 14.01 -13.27 -20.99
C TYR A 653 14.44 -12.50 -22.25
N MET A 654 14.90 -13.21 -23.27
CA MET A 654 15.37 -12.64 -24.55
C MET A 654 14.31 -11.87 -25.35
N LYS A 655 13.03 -12.00 -25.01
CA LYS A 655 11.95 -11.22 -25.64
C LYS A 655 11.82 -9.81 -25.08
N PHE A 656 12.31 -9.60 -23.86
CA PHE A 656 12.20 -8.34 -23.13
C PHE A 656 13.53 -7.60 -23.05
N ASP A 657 14.63 -8.33 -22.93
CA ASP A 657 15.95 -7.73 -22.84
C ASP A 657 17.02 -8.56 -23.57
N ASN A 658 18.20 -7.97 -23.75
CA ASN A 658 19.35 -8.63 -24.35
C ASN A 658 20.24 -9.26 -23.25
N GLU A 659 21.15 -10.16 -23.65
CA GLU A 659 22.20 -10.75 -22.80
C GLU A 659 23.23 -9.71 -22.27
N ASP A 660 23.03 -8.42 -22.57
CA ASP A 660 23.88 -7.28 -22.17
C ASP A 660 24.07 -7.16 -20.66
N MET A 661 23.11 -7.67 -19.87
CA MET A 661 23.22 -7.72 -18.42
C MET A 661 24.39 -8.58 -17.93
N PHE A 662 24.83 -9.58 -18.70
CA PHE A 662 25.95 -10.46 -18.34
C PHE A 662 27.29 -9.97 -18.91
N ASP A 663 27.32 -8.79 -19.54
CA ASP A 663 28.55 -8.16 -20.02
C ASP A 663 29.06 -7.14 -19.00
N LYS A 664 30.14 -7.51 -18.29
CA LYS A 664 30.79 -6.66 -17.27
C LYS A 664 31.10 -5.26 -17.82
N ARG A 665 31.51 -5.13 -19.09
CA ARG A 665 31.92 -3.83 -19.67
C ARG A 665 30.74 -2.88 -19.79
N LYS A 666 29.62 -3.35 -20.33
CA LYS A 666 28.40 -2.54 -20.51
C LYS A 666 27.80 -2.14 -19.17
N VAL A 667 27.79 -3.05 -18.20
CA VAL A 667 27.30 -2.75 -16.84
C VAL A 667 28.18 -1.71 -16.16
N PHE A 668 29.51 -1.85 -16.25
CA PHE A 668 30.45 -0.91 -15.64
C PHE A 668 30.45 0.46 -16.33
N GLU A 669 30.21 0.53 -17.64
CA GLU A 669 30.04 1.81 -18.36
C GLU A 669 28.87 2.62 -17.81
N VAL A 670 27.75 1.96 -17.48
CA VAL A 670 26.60 2.62 -16.82
C VAL A 670 26.98 3.11 -15.42
N LEU A 671 27.71 2.31 -14.64
CA LEU A 671 28.17 2.71 -13.30
C LEU A 671 29.12 3.92 -13.37
N TYR A 672 30.11 3.89 -14.26
CA TYR A 672 31.04 5.01 -14.43
C TYR A 672 30.35 6.27 -14.94
N SER A 673 29.41 6.16 -15.89
CA SER A 673 28.61 7.30 -16.34
C SER A 673 27.72 7.87 -15.23
N PHE A 674 27.30 7.02 -14.28
CA PHE A 674 26.55 7.46 -13.12
C PHE A 674 27.44 8.15 -12.09
N ASP A 675 28.62 7.60 -11.78
CA ASP A 675 29.61 8.22 -10.88
C ASP A 675 30.07 9.60 -11.37
N GLU A 676 30.31 9.73 -12.68
CA GLU A 676 30.65 11.01 -13.31
C GLU A 676 29.52 12.02 -13.16
N PHE A 677 28.26 11.58 -13.30
CA PHE A 677 27.09 12.44 -13.10
C PHE A 677 26.89 12.80 -11.62
N LEU A 678 27.08 11.84 -10.71
CA LEU A 678 27.06 12.04 -9.25
C LEU A 678 28.08 13.08 -8.78
N SER A 679 29.24 13.11 -9.44
CA SER A 679 30.32 14.05 -9.12
C SER A 679 30.16 15.42 -9.78
N SER A 680 29.13 15.62 -10.60
CA SER A 680 28.91 16.90 -11.29
C SER A 680 28.21 17.93 -10.41
N SER A 681 28.74 19.16 -10.35
CA SER A 681 28.16 20.26 -9.57
C SER A 681 26.74 20.59 -10.01
N ASP A 682 26.48 20.55 -11.31
CA ASP A 682 25.19 20.90 -11.90
C ASP A 682 24.09 19.92 -11.48
N ALA A 683 24.39 18.62 -11.43
CA ALA A 683 23.43 17.61 -10.98
C ALA A 683 23.17 17.73 -9.46
N GLN A 684 24.20 18.02 -8.67
CA GLN A 684 24.04 18.20 -7.22
C GLN A 684 23.20 19.45 -6.89
N GLN A 685 23.33 20.53 -7.68
CA GLN A 685 22.54 21.76 -7.51
C GLN A 685 21.07 21.60 -7.97
N LYS A 686 20.83 20.78 -8.99
CA LYS A 686 19.48 20.49 -9.51
C LYS A 686 18.73 19.44 -8.72
N ALA A 687 19.44 18.56 -8.00
CA ALA A 687 18.89 17.55 -7.13
C ALA A 687 18.18 18.17 -5.90
N LYS A 688 16.93 18.61 -6.07
CA LYS A 688 16.04 18.94 -4.95
C LYS A 688 15.30 17.68 -4.51
N MET A 689 15.55 17.25 -3.29
CA MET A 689 14.79 16.16 -2.68
C MET A 689 13.33 16.61 -2.52
N GLN A 690 12.42 15.89 -3.18
CA GLN A 690 10.99 16.09 -2.97
C GLN A 690 10.59 15.38 -1.67
N ASP A 691 9.75 16.01 -0.84
CA ASP A 691 9.21 15.29 0.31
C ASP A 691 8.32 14.13 -0.16
N ILE A 692 8.59 12.94 0.38
CA ILE A 692 7.93 11.68 0.10
C ILE A 692 7.27 11.08 1.34
N SER A 693 7.29 11.80 2.48
CA SER A 693 6.65 11.40 3.73
C SER A 693 5.16 11.15 3.50
N ASP A 694 4.60 10.12 4.16
CA ASP A 694 3.16 9.87 4.15
C ASP A 694 2.36 10.67 5.18
N GLU A 695 3.06 11.47 5.98
CA GLU A 695 2.48 12.35 6.99
C GLU A 695 2.16 13.73 6.44
N SER A 696 1.19 14.39 7.06
CA SER A 696 0.85 15.77 6.76
C SER A 696 1.83 16.71 7.45
N VAL A 697 2.17 17.81 6.76
CA VAL A 697 2.81 18.97 7.41
C VAL A 697 1.69 19.91 7.77
N ASP A 698 1.30 19.91 9.04
CA ASP A 698 0.19 20.73 9.54
C ASP A 698 0.60 22.20 9.58
N LEU A 699 -0.35 23.08 9.27
CA LEU A 699 -0.18 24.53 9.34
C LEU A 699 -0.53 25.01 10.74
N ASP A 700 0.20 26.02 11.23
CA ASP A 700 -0.14 26.68 12.49
C ASP A 700 -1.53 27.32 12.37
N THR A 701 -2.44 26.94 13.27
CA THR A 701 -3.80 27.47 13.33
C THR A 701 -4.03 28.16 14.67
N THR A 702 -4.17 29.49 14.67
CA THR A 702 -4.43 30.31 15.86
C THR A 702 -5.91 30.37 16.23
N ASN A 703 -6.65 29.32 15.88
CA ASN A 703 -8.10 29.27 15.96
C ASN A 703 -8.64 29.06 17.37
N ASP A 704 -9.84 29.62 17.58
CA ASP A 704 -10.64 29.44 18.78
C ASP A 704 -11.05 27.97 18.96
N GLY A 705 -11.05 27.53 20.21
CA GLY A 705 -11.45 26.20 20.66
C GLY A 705 -11.65 26.18 22.16
N ILE A 706 -12.25 25.12 22.67
CA ILE A 706 -12.38 24.91 24.12
C ILE A 706 -10.97 24.79 24.72
N GLY A 707 -10.61 25.71 25.62
CA GLY A 707 -9.29 25.82 26.24
C GLY A 707 -8.30 26.65 25.43
N LEU A 708 -8.75 27.30 24.35
CA LEU A 708 -7.91 28.04 23.41
C LEU A 708 -8.49 29.40 23.02
N ARG A 709 -9.66 29.81 23.58
CA ARG A 709 -10.15 31.18 23.43
C ARG A 709 -9.36 32.14 24.30
N LYS A 710 -9.29 33.41 23.89
CA LYS A 710 -8.73 34.49 24.73
C LYS A 710 -9.43 34.60 26.10
N GLU A 711 -10.73 34.30 26.14
CA GLU A 711 -11.54 34.27 27.37
C GLU A 711 -11.19 33.09 28.29
N ASP A 712 -10.74 31.96 27.71
CA ASP A 712 -10.33 30.77 28.47
C ASP A 712 -8.96 30.99 29.15
N ALA A 713 -8.05 31.73 28.50
CA ALA A 713 -6.72 32.06 29.05
C ALA A 713 -6.79 32.96 30.30
N LEU A 714 -7.80 33.83 30.39
CA LEU A 714 -8.06 34.64 31.58
C LEU A 714 -8.49 33.77 32.77
N PHE A 715 -9.28 32.74 32.53
CA PHE A 715 -9.72 31.79 33.57
C PHE A 715 -8.59 30.89 34.10
N GLU A 716 -7.60 30.55 33.26
CA GLU A 716 -6.40 29.82 33.73
C GLU A 716 -5.53 30.69 34.64
N SER A 717 -5.42 32.00 34.36
CA SER A 717 -4.68 32.93 35.23
C SER A 717 -5.36 33.18 36.57
N GLU A 718 -6.70 33.12 36.63
CA GLU A 718 -7.45 33.24 37.89
C GLU A 718 -7.39 31.97 38.76
N GLN A 719 -7.19 30.78 38.17
CA GLN A 719 -6.98 29.53 38.92
C GLN A 719 -5.60 29.43 39.59
N GLN A 720 -4.63 30.27 39.23
CA GLN A 720 -3.38 30.44 39.98
C GLN A 720 -3.51 31.44 41.13
N GLY A 721 -4.66 32.12 41.26
CA GLY A 721 -4.90 33.20 42.21
C GLY A 721 -5.85 32.84 43.37
N SER A 722 -5.72 31.67 44.00
CA SER A 722 -6.29 31.50 45.36
C SER A 722 -5.56 30.43 46.18
N MET A 723 -4.46 30.82 46.83
CA MET A 723 -4.13 30.34 48.18
C MET A 723 -3.15 31.34 48.82
N GLU A 724 -3.70 32.40 49.43
CA GLU A 724 -2.92 33.22 50.36
C GLU A 724 -2.72 32.45 51.67
N SER A 725 -1.46 32.11 51.95
CA SER A 725 -0.90 32.14 53.30
C SER A 725 0.57 32.60 53.20
N ILE A 726 0.73 33.93 53.17
CA ILE A 726 1.59 34.78 54.03
C ILE A 726 2.96 34.20 54.48
N GLU A 727 4.02 34.97 54.15
CA GLU A 727 5.37 35.10 54.77
C GLU A 727 6.26 33.84 54.75
N ASP A 728 7.42 33.78 54.09
CA ASP A 728 8.56 34.70 54.11
C ASP A 728 9.19 34.87 52.71
N ILE A 729 9.44 36.13 52.32
CA ILE A 729 10.49 36.46 51.35
C ILE A 729 11.66 36.95 52.19
N ASP A 730 12.72 36.15 52.27
CA ASP A 730 14.06 36.67 52.51
C ASP A 730 15.07 35.99 51.59
N GLU A 731 16.02 36.81 51.18
CA GLU A 731 16.96 36.68 50.08
C GLU A 731 17.85 35.42 50.11
N GLY A 732 18.20 34.91 48.92
CA GLY A 732 19.25 33.88 48.81
C GLY A 732 19.34 33.22 47.44
N LEU A 733 19.99 33.89 46.48
CA LEU A 733 20.64 33.22 45.36
C LEU A 733 21.68 32.23 45.92
N GLU A 734 21.40 30.92 45.88
CA GLU A 734 22.35 29.81 45.65
C GLU A 734 21.73 28.45 46.03
N GLY A 735 21.85 27.46 45.14
CA GLY A 735 21.61 26.04 45.47
C GLY A 735 20.46 25.39 44.71
N VAL A 736 20.65 25.09 43.43
CA VAL A 736 19.81 24.08 42.74
C VAL A 736 20.18 22.71 43.32
N ASP A 737 19.23 22.07 44.01
CA ASP A 737 19.40 20.74 44.59
C ASP A 737 19.74 19.70 43.48
N PRO A 738 20.89 19.02 43.52
CA PRO A 738 21.27 18.01 42.52
C PRO A 738 20.31 16.82 42.46
N ASN A 739 19.47 16.61 43.49
CA ASN A 739 18.39 15.62 43.45
C ASN A 739 17.19 16.07 42.62
N GLN A 740 16.92 17.38 42.49
CA GLN A 740 15.89 17.87 41.58
C GLN A 740 16.32 17.70 40.12
N GLN A 741 17.56 18.03 39.76
CA GLN A 741 18.07 17.80 38.39
C GLN A 741 18.09 16.31 38.00
N LYS A 742 18.40 15.40 38.95
CA LYS A 742 18.27 13.95 38.72
C LYS A 742 16.82 13.52 38.52
N LYS A 743 15.88 14.06 39.30
CA LYS A 743 14.45 13.79 39.13
C LYS A 743 13.90 14.35 37.83
N THR A 744 14.34 15.52 37.37
CA THR A 744 13.93 16.07 36.05
C THR A 744 14.52 15.26 34.90
N ALA A 745 15.76 14.77 35.02
CA ALA A 745 16.39 13.89 34.03
C ALA A 745 15.81 12.46 34.03
N GLU A 746 15.30 11.97 35.16
CA GLU A 746 14.52 10.73 35.22
C GLU A 746 13.09 10.92 34.71
N TYR A 747 12.48 12.09 34.92
CA TYR A 747 11.15 12.42 34.37
C TYR A 747 11.19 12.51 32.84
N LEU A 748 12.22 13.14 32.26
CA LEU A 748 12.48 13.15 30.82
C LEU A 748 12.81 11.76 30.23
N LYS A 749 13.11 10.75 31.06
CA LYS A 749 13.25 9.35 30.64
C LYS A 749 11.98 8.52 30.82
N MET A 750 11.02 9.01 31.60
CA MET A 750 9.74 8.34 31.87
C MET A 750 8.57 8.90 31.05
N VAL A 751 8.72 10.08 30.44
CA VAL A 751 7.84 10.51 29.35
C VAL A 751 8.12 9.61 28.14
N PRO A 752 7.16 8.81 27.65
CA PRO A 752 7.34 8.18 26.36
C PRO A 752 7.33 9.30 25.32
N ASP A 753 8.48 9.54 24.69
CA ASP A 753 8.56 10.36 23.48
C ASP A 753 7.52 9.78 22.49
N GLU A 754 6.41 10.48 22.25
CA GLU A 754 5.42 10.09 21.23
C GLU A 754 6.09 9.99 19.83
N ASP A 755 7.21 10.68 19.64
CA ASP A 755 8.07 10.57 18.46
C ASP A 755 8.74 9.19 18.29
N LYS A 756 8.98 8.44 19.37
CA LYS A 756 9.52 7.08 19.30
C LYS A 756 8.46 6.04 18.97
N ALA A 757 7.20 6.25 19.38
CA ALA A 757 6.10 5.38 19.00
C ALA A 757 5.82 5.45 17.49
N ASN A 758 5.88 6.66 16.92
CA ASN A 758 5.76 6.89 15.47
C ASN A 758 6.93 6.30 14.67
N LEU A 759 8.17 6.30 15.18
CA LEU A 759 9.29 5.64 14.52
C LEU A 759 9.13 4.11 14.41
N THR A 760 8.56 3.46 15.43
CA THR A 760 8.25 2.02 15.37
C THR A 760 7.12 1.69 14.38
N ASP A 761 6.11 2.54 14.26
CA ASP A 761 5.00 2.34 13.31
C ASP A 761 5.37 2.71 11.86
N ARG A 762 6.15 3.78 11.65
CA ARG A 762 6.73 4.14 10.33
C ARG A 762 7.51 2.97 9.72
N ASN A 763 8.30 2.27 10.54
CA ASN A 763 9.05 1.11 10.07
C ASN A 763 8.17 -0.10 9.81
N LYS A 764 7.12 -0.31 10.60
CA LYS A 764 6.17 -1.42 10.42
C LYS A 764 5.36 -1.27 9.14
N GLU A 765 4.91 -0.06 8.80
CA GLU A 765 4.16 0.19 7.56
C GLU A 765 5.04 0.04 6.31
N LEU A 766 6.26 0.57 6.37
CA LEU A 766 7.29 0.36 5.34
C LEU A 766 7.70 -1.10 5.19
N GLU A 767 7.85 -1.81 6.31
CA GLU A 767 8.09 -3.23 6.33
C GLU A 767 6.89 -3.97 5.75
N LEU A 768 5.63 -3.57 6.01
CA LEU A 768 4.39 -4.16 5.45
C LEU A 768 4.25 -3.99 3.94
N ASP A 769 4.66 -2.84 3.39
CA ASP A 769 4.67 -2.64 1.94
C ASP A 769 5.82 -3.37 1.26
N LEU A 770 6.99 -3.44 1.89
CA LEU A 770 8.10 -4.29 1.45
C LEU A 770 7.84 -5.78 1.71
N TYR A 771 7.03 -6.17 2.70
CA TYR A 771 6.70 -7.56 3.08
C TYR A 771 6.03 -8.29 1.90
N LYS A 772 5.29 -7.57 1.04
CA LYS A 772 4.70 -8.08 -0.21
C LYS A 772 5.75 -8.53 -1.25
N TYR A 773 6.97 -8.01 -1.15
CA TYR A 773 8.11 -8.27 -2.05
C TYR A 773 9.24 -9.04 -1.38
N ILE A 774 9.36 -8.95 -0.05
CA ILE A 774 10.31 -9.72 0.75
C ILE A 774 9.78 -11.17 0.91
N GLY A 775 8.47 -11.38 0.98
CA GLY A 775 7.83 -12.70 1.05
C GLY A 775 7.55 -13.13 2.50
N THR A 776 6.40 -13.79 2.71
CA THR A 776 5.93 -14.26 4.02
C THR A 776 6.84 -15.34 4.60
N LEU A 777 7.10 -15.26 5.91
CA LEU A 777 7.26 -16.45 6.73
C LEU A 777 5.88 -17.11 6.79
N ASN A 778 5.61 -18.02 5.86
CA ASN A 778 4.50 -18.94 6.07
C ASN A 778 4.92 -19.83 7.24
N GLU A 779 4.37 -19.58 8.43
CA GLU A 779 4.17 -20.63 9.42
C GLU A 779 3.09 -21.60 8.88
N THR A 780 3.36 -22.25 7.75
CA THR A 780 2.66 -23.49 7.44
C THR A 780 3.26 -24.52 8.36
N SER A 781 2.47 -24.94 9.35
CA SER A 781 2.61 -26.18 10.10
C SER A 781 3.26 -27.28 9.26
N ALA A 782 4.59 -27.38 9.34
CA ALA A 782 5.33 -28.49 8.80
C ALA A 782 5.02 -29.66 9.72
N GLY A 783 4.13 -30.54 9.27
CA GLY A 783 4.01 -31.87 9.85
C GLY A 783 5.40 -32.47 9.94
N VAL A 784 5.83 -32.74 11.17
CA VAL A 784 7.09 -33.38 11.49
C VAL A 784 7.09 -34.73 10.78
N GLY A 785 7.82 -34.81 9.66
CA GLY A 785 8.20 -36.08 9.06
C GLY A 785 9.10 -36.80 10.05
N THR A 786 8.60 -37.91 10.59
CA THR A 786 9.35 -38.86 11.41
C THR A 786 10.60 -39.32 10.65
N VAL A 787 11.78 -38.95 11.12
CA VAL A 787 13.05 -39.56 10.70
C VAL A 787 13.57 -40.42 11.85
N SER A 788 13.67 -41.72 11.57
CA SER A 788 14.20 -42.78 12.43
C SER A 788 15.62 -42.45 12.91
N THR A 789 15.83 -42.50 14.22
CA THR A 789 17.15 -42.37 14.85
C THR A 789 17.96 -43.66 14.70
N HIS A 790 19.05 -43.60 13.94
CA HIS A 790 20.20 -44.48 14.15
C HIS A 790 21.41 -43.64 14.57
N SER A 791 21.92 -43.95 15.76
CA SER A 791 23.04 -43.30 16.44
C SER A 791 24.38 -43.52 15.70
N PRO A 792 25.29 -42.54 15.63
CA PRO A 792 26.67 -42.79 15.26
C PRO A 792 27.49 -43.29 16.46
N ALA A 793 28.39 -44.24 16.19
CA ALA A 793 29.33 -44.82 17.13
C ALA A 793 30.54 -43.90 17.39
N THR A 794 30.87 -43.76 18.67
CA THR A 794 32.18 -43.57 19.32
C THR A 794 33.44 -43.28 18.50
N ALA A 795 34.14 -42.21 18.88
CA ALA A 795 35.61 -42.19 18.95
C ALA A 795 36.05 -41.79 20.36
N ALA A 796 37.10 -42.46 20.82
CA ALA A 796 37.49 -42.72 22.20
C ALA A 796 37.96 -41.51 23.05
N ARG A 797 37.63 -41.64 24.34
CA ARG A 797 38.32 -41.23 25.58
C ARG A 797 39.87 -41.17 25.43
N MET A 798 40.64 -40.43 26.24
CA MET A 798 40.74 -40.61 27.70
C MET A 798 41.74 -39.63 28.35
N GLY A 799 41.43 -39.18 29.57
CA GLY A 799 42.42 -38.99 30.65
C GLY A 799 42.79 -37.55 31.03
N LEU A 800 42.73 -37.06 32.28
CA LEU A 800 42.02 -37.35 33.53
C LEU A 800 42.60 -36.36 34.58
N ASN A 801 41.74 -35.77 35.40
CA ASN A 801 41.94 -35.39 36.83
C ASN A 801 42.97 -34.31 37.22
N ALA A 802 42.78 -33.50 38.27
CA ALA A 802 41.66 -33.21 39.17
C ALA A 802 42.09 -32.11 40.16
N GLY A 803 41.09 -31.45 40.78
CA GLY A 803 41.18 -30.75 42.07
C GLY A 803 40.44 -29.41 42.03
N GLY A 804 39.30 -29.14 42.68
CA GLY A 804 38.53 -29.83 43.74
C GLY A 804 38.04 -28.75 44.72
N GLY A 805 36.75 -28.39 44.78
CA GLY A 805 35.73 -28.85 45.77
C GLY A 805 34.96 -27.62 46.29
N ARG A 806 33.66 -27.59 46.66
CA ARG A 806 32.56 -28.53 47.02
C ARG A 806 31.22 -27.96 46.45
N ALA A 807 30.28 -28.68 45.81
CA ALA A 807 29.29 -29.71 46.24
C ALA A 807 28.26 -29.19 47.28
N VAL A 808 26.92 -29.33 47.11
CA VAL A 808 26.12 -30.59 47.18
C VAL A 808 24.73 -30.48 46.47
N ARG A 809 24.27 -31.60 45.86
CA ARG A 809 22.95 -31.96 45.29
C ARG A 809 22.23 -32.93 46.27
N PRO A 810 20.89 -33.18 46.27
CA PRO A 810 20.38 -34.29 45.41
C PRO A 810 18.86 -34.32 45.02
N ALA A 811 18.61 -35.21 44.05
CA ALA A 811 17.47 -36.11 43.84
C ALA A 811 16.11 -35.61 43.27
N ALA A 812 15.84 -36.08 42.03
CA ALA A 812 14.51 -36.20 41.44
C ALA A 812 13.87 -37.55 41.78
N LYS A 813 12.65 -37.55 42.32
CA LYS A 813 11.65 -38.63 42.22
C LYS A 813 10.26 -38.01 42.42
N GLY A 814 9.38 -38.19 41.43
CA GLY A 814 7.93 -37.95 41.60
C GLY A 814 7.37 -36.72 40.89
N LEU A 815 7.13 -36.82 39.58
CA LEU A 815 6.06 -36.03 38.93
C LEU A 815 5.51 -36.67 37.64
N HIS A 816 6.18 -37.67 37.07
CA HIS A 816 5.70 -38.36 35.86
C HIS A 816 4.66 -39.46 36.07
N GLN A 817 4.17 -39.68 37.30
CA GLN A 817 3.17 -40.71 37.59
C GLN A 817 1.75 -40.16 37.83
N ARG A 818 1.53 -38.83 37.86
CA ARG A 818 0.20 -38.23 38.10
C ARG A 818 -0.55 -37.70 36.87
N MET A 819 0.10 -37.53 35.71
CA MET A 819 -0.61 -37.17 34.46
C MET A 819 -1.05 -38.39 33.61
N GLY A 820 -0.49 -39.58 33.86
CA GLY A 820 -0.85 -40.80 33.13
C GLY A 820 -2.14 -41.49 33.61
N GLN A 821 -2.69 -41.08 34.75
CA GLN A 821 -3.86 -41.72 35.37
C GLN A 821 -5.17 -40.94 35.15
N MET A 822 -5.11 -39.62 34.92
CA MET A 822 -6.29 -38.79 34.61
C MET A 822 -6.80 -38.98 33.16
N GLY A 823 -5.94 -39.49 32.26
CA GLY A 823 -6.29 -39.78 30.86
C GLY A 823 -6.92 -41.16 30.62
N LYS A 824 -6.96 -42.04 31.63
CA LYS A 824 -7.54 -43.39 31.52
C LYS A 824 -8.96 -43.50 32.09
N ASP A 825 -9.39 -42.56 32.94
CA ASP A 825 -10.76 -42.55 33.48
C ASP A 825 -11.77 -41.83 32.58
N LEU A 826 -11.32 -41.03 31.60
CA LEU A 826 -12.23 -40.36 30.64
C LEU A 826 -12.67 -41.24 29.45
N LYS A 827 -12.14 -42.46 29.31
CA LYS A 827 -12.48 -43.41 28.23
C LYS A 827 -13.39 -44.56 28.65
N ARG A 828 -13.96 -44.51 29.85
CA ARG A 828 -14.85 -45.55 30.40
C ARG A 828 -16.24 -45.02 30.81
N MET A 829 -16.84 -44.11 30.05
CA MET A 829 -18.31 -43.92 30.06
C MET A 829 -18.81 -43.52 28.66
N LYS A 830 -18.96 -44.52 27.79
CA LYS A 830 -19.88 -44.46 26.65
C LYS A 830 -21.04 -45.42 26.96
N GLY A 831 -22.22 -44.87 27.19
CA GLY A 831 -23.46 -45.63 27.43
C GLY A 831 -24.70 -44.77 27.10
N LYS A 832 -25.28 -45.06 25.94
CA LYS A 832 -26.67 -44.91 25.43
C LYS A 832 -27.63 -43.82 25.95
N ASP A 833 -28.11 -43.05 24.96
CA ASP A 833 -29.50 -42.63 24.67
C ASP A 833 -30.37 -41.93 25.73
N THR A 834 -30.72 -40.65 25.51
CA THR A 834 -31.97 -40.20 24.85
C THR A 834 -32.23 -38.70 25.07
N SER A 835 -32.90 -38.09 24.08
CA SER A 835 -33.76 -36.89 24.16
C SER A 835 -33.18 -35.47 23.90
N LYS A 836 -33.64 -34.94 22.75
CA LYS A 836 -33.99 -33.54 22.39
C LYS A 836 -33.31 -32.37 23.13
N LEU A 837 -32.56 -31.56 22.40
CA LEU A 837 -32.68 -30.08 22.46
C LEU A 837 -32.13 -29.40 21.20
N ARG A 838 -32.89 -28.40 20.73
CA ARG A 838 -32.77 -27.68 19.45
C ARG A 838 -31.61 -26.68 19.44
N LYS A 839 -31.17 -26.37 18.20
CA LYS A 839 -30.37 -25.21 17.78
C LYS A 839 -30.94 -23.87 18.27
N GLY A 840 -30.05 -22.90 18.46
CA GLY A 840 -30.37 -21.46 18.45
C GLY A 840 -29.29 -20.62 19.15
N VAL A 841 -28.41 -20.00 18.37
CA VAL A 841 -27.67 -18.80 18.78
C VAL A 841 -28.24 -17.70 17.93
N ASP A 842 -29.06 -16.85 18.54
CA ASP A 842 -29.38 -15.53 18.02
C ASP A 842 -29.05 -14.50 19.10
N PHE A 843 -28.32 -13.49 18.63
CA PHE A 843 -28.23 -12.17 19.20
C PHE A 843 -29.63 -11.61 19.44
N TYR A 844 -29.83 -10.85 20.51
CA TYR A 844 -30.91 -9.87 20.54
C TYR A 844 -30.46 -8.50 21.05
N GLU A 845 -30.89 -7.55 20.23
CA GLU A 845 -31.17 -6.14 20.43
C GLU A 845 -31.60 -5.71 21.83
N SER A 846 -31.38 -4.43 22.09
CA SER A 846 -32.33 -3.56 22.77
C SER A 846 -32.33 -2.22 22.02
N SER A 847 -33.41 -1.45 21.90
CA SER A 847 -34.85 -1.61 22.11
C SER A 847 -35.45 -0.25 21.74
N THR A 848 -36.49 -0.19 20.93
CA THR A 848 -37.51 0.86 21.04
C THR A 848 -38.87 0.25 20.76
N SER A 849 -39.75 0.41 21.74
CA SER A 849 -41.05 -0.21 21.84
C SER A 849 -42.18 0.74 21.45
N LEU A 850 -43.23 0.13 20.90
CA LEU A 850 -44.67 0.41 21.10
C LEU A 850 -45.26 1.71 20.54
N ASN A 851 -46.03 1.59 19.44
CA ASN A 851 -47.50 1.49 19.48
C ASN A 851 -48.12 1.74 18.08
N GLN A 852 -48.86 0.78 17.53
CA GLN A 852 -50.33 0.80 17.51
C GLN A 852 -50.89 -0.38 16.72
N ILE A 853 -51.97 -0.91 17.29
CA ILE A 853 -52.77 -2.07 16.96
C ILE A 853 -53.64 -1.80 15.71
N SER A 854 -53.80 -2.77 14.81
CA SER A 854 -55.12 -3.39 14.53
C SER A 854 -55.06 -4.55 13.53
N PRO A 855 -56.02 -5.49 13.61
CA PRO A 855 -55.91 -6.86 13.11
C PRO A 855 -56.83 -7.14 11.91
N GLY A 856 -56.64 -8.31 11.30
CA GLY A 856 -57.57 -8.91 10.34
C GLY A 856 -56.76 -9.68 9.30
N GLU A 857 -56.65 -11.01 9.30
CA GLU A 857 -57.61 -12.12 9.41
C GLU A 857 -57.42 -12.97 8.15
N SER A 858 -57.52 -14.28 8.36
CA SER A 858 -57.83 -15.34 7.39
C SER A 858 -56.74 -15.73 6.37
N ALA A 859 -56.12 -16.90 6.51
CA ALA A 859 -56.64 -18.25 6.18
C ALA A 859 -56.06 -18.67 4.81
N THR A 860 -55.68 -19.90 4.48
CA THR A 860 -55.64 -21.23 5.09
C THR A 860 -54.92 -22.12 4.05
N GLU A 861 -54.20 -23.14 4.53
CA GLU A 861 -54.00 -24.47 3.91
C GLU A 861 -53.47 -24.56 2.45
N GLY A 862 -52.53 -25.41 2.08
CA GLY A 862 -52.15 -26.70 2.64
C GLY A 862 -52.17 -27.77 1.53
N LYS A 863 -51.20 -28.69 1.60
CA LYS A 863 -50.96 -29.91 0.78
C LYS A 863 -50.20 -29.69 -0.55
N GLY A 864 -49.22 -30.50 -0.90
CA GLY A 864 -48.75 -31.74 -0.28
C GLY A 864 -48.17 -32.68 -1.35
N SER A 865 -46.89 -32.97 -1.20
CA SER A 865 -46.04 -33.98 -1.84
C SER A 865 -46.65 -35.38 -2.00
N SER A 866 -46.22 -36.11 -3.04
CA SER A 866 -45.93 -37.56 -3.05
C SER A 866 -45.17 -37.91 -4.36
N THR A 867 -44.32 -38.93 -4.56
CA THR A 867 -43.63 -39.95 -3.73
C THR A 867 -42.66 -40.75 -4.63
N ASN A 868 -41.54 -41.19 -4.05
CA ASN A 868 -40.85 -42.51 -4.13
C ASN A 868 -40.67 -43.37 -5.42
N VAL A 869 -39.38 -43.65 -5.72
CA VAL A 869 -38.60 -44.94 -5.70
C VAL A 869 -39.04 -46.20 -6.47
N SER A 870 -38.02 -46.90 -7.03
CA SER A 870 -37.84 -48.34 -7.41
C SER A 870 -37.96 -48.66 -8.92
N THR A 871 -37.23 -49.55 -9.61
CA THR A 871 -36.05 -50.43 -9.40
C THR A 871 -35.63 -51.05 -10.76
N GLU A 872 -34.36 -51.50 -10.87
CA GLU A 872 -33.82 -52.65 -11.65
C GLU A 872 -33.87 -52.75 -13.19
N GLY A 873 -32.75 -53.24 -13.77
CA GLY A 873 -32.80 -54.24 -14.86
C GLY A 873 -31.88 -54.07 -16.09
N THR A 874 -30.71 -54.73 -16.07
CA THR A 874 -29.87 -55.25 -17.18
C THR A 874 -30.66 -55.80 -18.39
N SER A 875 -30.18 -55.87 -19.66
CA SER A 875 -28.93 -56.44 -20.22
C SER A 875 -28.81 -56.17 -21.76
N PRO A 876 -27.69 -56.52 -22.44
CA PRO A 876 -27.32 -56.07 -23.78
C PRO A 876 -27.52 -57.11 -24.90
N SER A 877 -27.46 -56.68 -26.16
CA SER A 877 -27.01 -57.53 -27.28
C SER A 877 -26.54 -56.67 -28.45
N GLU A 878 -25.27 -56.84 -28.82
CA GLU A 878 -24.70 -56.45 -30.11
C GLU A 878 -25.30 -57.34 -31.22
N THR A 879 -25.76 -56.72 -32.29
CA THR A 879 -25.43 -57.06 -33.68
C THR A 879 -25.68 -55.85 -34.57
#